data_AF-A0A4V1C7X7-F1
#
_entry.id   AF-A0A4V1C7X7-F1
#
_cell.length_a   1.000
_cell.length_b   1.000
_cell.length_c   1.000
_cell.angle_alpha   90.00
_cell.angle_beta   90.00
_cell.angle_gamma   90.00
#
_symmetry.space_group_name_H-M   'P 1'
#
loop_
_entity.id
_entity.type
_entity.pdbx_description
1 polymer ?
#
loop_
_entity_poly.entity_id
_entity_poly.type
_entity_poly.pdbx_seq_one_letter_code
_entity_poly.pdbx_strand_id
1 'polypeptide(L)'
;MSVMLQTPSRASSASSSSFQPISRQNTMSSYDGSRSTRQSKRYSMSALYMSMSANETDLEIEDDLAKAQKVLRDLKSKISSQSKKNFVLEKDVRYLDGRIALLIQNRMALEEQHETASYLEDAADLQEGAFPNDDRTQKYGNLMFLLQSEPRHIAHLCRLVSMQEIDSLLQTVMFTIYGNQYESREEHLLLTMFQSVLTYNFENTPEYSSLLRANTPVSRMMTTYTRRGPGQSFLKSVLADKINSLIELRDLDLEINPLKVYERMIEQIEEDTGSVPPSLPRGVTAEQAAANPQVQEIIEPRLAMLTDIANGFLSTIIDGLEEAPYGIRWICKQIRSLTKRKYPDANDQVICTLIGGFFFLRFINPAIVTPKSYMLIDGQPADKPRRTLTLIAKMLQNLANKPSYAKEPYMAGLQPFVQMNKSRVNKFMLDLCEVGDFYESLEMDNYVALSKKDLELSITLNEIYAMHGLLEKHAHELCRDENSHLALLMGELGQAPQQVPRKENRVMNLPLYSRWETAIDNLTAALDITQEEVFFMEAKSIFVQIMRSIPQNTAVARRPLRLERIADAAATSKNDAVMVRKGIRAMELLSQLQELKVTDKSDGFGLLRDEIEQELQHLGSLKEGVIAETQKLEEVYKTIRDHNAYLVGQLETYKSYLHNVRSQSEGTRRKAQKQQVLGPYKFTHQQLEKEGVIQKSNVPDNRRANIYFNFTSPLPGTFVISLHYKGRTRGLLELDLKLDDLLEMQKDGQDDLDLEYVQFNVTKVLALLNKRFARKKGW
;
A
#
# COMPACT_ATOMS: atom_id res chain seq x y z
N MET A 1 57.31 -14.05 56.43
CA MET A 1 55.95 -13.58 56.72
C MET A 1 55.31 -13.32 55.36
N SER A 2 54.46 -14.18 54.78
CA SER A 2 53.42 -15.04 55.40
C SER A 2 52.55 -14.17 56.30
N VAL A 3 51.29 -13.89 55.98
CA VAL A 3 50.21 -14.87 55.79
C VAL A 3 48.98 -14.18 55.14
N MET A 4 48.38 -14.79 54.10
CA MET A 4 46.94 -14.82 53.71
C MET A 4 46.15 -13.49 53.52
N LEU A 5 45.14 -13.32 52.66
CA LEU A 5 44.39 -14.06 51.60
C LEU A 5 43.79 -12.94 50.69
N GLN A 6 43.24 -13.10 49.48
CA GLN A 6 42.92 -14.25 48.60
C GLN A 6 42.97 -13.80 47.13
N THR A 7 42.99 -14.72 46.16
CA THR A 7 42.80 -14.45 44.71
C THR A 7 41.90 -15.56 44.09
N PRO A 8 41.62 -15.62 42.76
CA PRO A 8 40.39 -15.09 42.15
C PRO A 8 39.56 -16.18 41.41
N SER A 9 38.35 -15.86 40.89
CA SER A 9 37.78 -16.57 39.71
C SER A 9 36.48 -16.00 39.10
N ARG A 10 36.45 -16.00 37.75
CA ARG A 10 35.32 -16.19 36.81
C ARG A 10 34.08 -15.27 36.82
N ALA A 11 34.12 -14.31 35.89
CA ALA A 11 33.22 -14.19 34.71
C ALA A 11 31.72 -14.55 34.82
N SER A 12 30.87 -13.54 34.56
CA SER A 12 29.62 -13.69 33.80
C SER A 12 29.21 -12.36 33.16
N SER A 13 28.91 -12.37 31.87
CA SER A 13 28.57 -11.19 31.05
C SER A 13 27.07 -10.86 31.09
N ALA A 14 26.72 -9.61 31.41
CA ALA A 14 25.38 -9.05 31.17
C ALA A 14 25.46 -7.51 31.04
N SER A 15 25.77 -7.01 29.85
CA SER A 15 25.70 -5.57 29.55
C SER A 15 24.28 -5.20 29.14
N SER A 16 23.48 -4.72 30.10
CA SER A 16 22.16 -4.13 29.83
C SER A 16 22.32 -2.82 29.04
N SER A 17 22.10 -2.86 27.74
CA SER A 17 22.13 -1.68 26.87
C SER A 17 20.87 -0.83 27.07
N SER A 18 20.87 0.00 28.11
CA SER A 18 19.85 1.02 28.32
C SER A 18 19.92 2.08 27.21
N PHE A 19 18.90 2.09 26.35
CA PHE A 19 18.77 3.03 25.24
C PHE A 19 18.53 4.45 25.79
N GLN A 20 19.55 5.30 25.75
CA GLN A 20 19.36 6.74 25.97
C GLN A 20 18.78 7.38 24.70
N PRO A 21 17.68 8.14 24.78
CA PRO A 21 17.15 8.86 23.63
C PRO A 21 18.16 9.93 23.18
N ILE A 22 18.39 9.99 21.87
CA ILE A 22 19.38 10.89 21.26
C ILE A 22 18.97 12.34 21.52
N SER A 23 19.81 13.08 22.25
CA SER A 23 19.64 14.52 22.47
C SER A 23 19.60 15.29 21.15
N ARG A 24 18.57 16.13 20.97
CA ARG A 24 18.37 16.98 19.79
C ARG A 24 19.55 17.96 19.63
N GLN A 25 20.52 17.66 18.77
CA GLN A 25 21.53 18.66 18.36
C GLN A 25 20.94 19.57 17.28
N ASN A 26 20.62 20.80 17.68
CA ASN A 26 20.16 21.86 16.78
C ASN A 26 21.25 22.26 15.78
N THR A 27 21.10 21.90 14.50
CA THR A 27 21.82 22.56 13.40
C THR A 27 21.15 23.90 13.09
N MET A 28 21.56 24.95 13.80
CA MET A 28 21.12 26.34 13.58
C MET A 28 21.71 26.89 12.27
N SER A 29 20.85 27.34 11.35
CA SER A 29 21.24 28.24 10.25
C SER A 29 20.52 29.60 10.40
N SER A 30 21.24 30.54 11.02
CA SER A 30 21.13 32.01 10.95
C SER A 30 19.78 32.70 10.60
N TYR A 31 19.25 33.42 11.60
CA TYR A 31 18.77 34.81 11.50
C TYR A 31 17.70 35.17 10.45
N ASP A 32 16.45 34.78 10.71
CA ASP A 32 15.26 35.67 10.62
C ASP A 32 13.96 35.02 11.17
N GLY A 33 13.93 33.70 11.31
CA GLY A 33 12.71 32.93 11.61
C GLY A 33 12.09 33.06 13.03
N SER A 34 12.64 33.84 13.95
CA SER A 34 12.22 33.84 15.37
C SER A 34 10.87 34.51 15.64
N ARG A 35 10.45 35.48 14.81
CA ARG A 35 9.11 36.08 14.88
C ARG A 35 8.03 35.16 14.28
N SER A 36 8.31 34.61 13.09
CA SER A 36 7.41 33.69 12.40
C SER A 36 7.11 32.43 13.21
N THR A 37 8.14 31.81 13.83
CA THR A 37 7.94 30.63 14.69
C THR A 37 7.12 30.91 15.95
N ARG A 38 7.21 32.11 16.56
CA ARG A 38 6.35 32.48 17.70
C ARG A 38 4.90 32.73 17.28
N GLN A 39 4.65 33.38 16.13
CA GLN A 39 3.31 33.51 15.58
C GLN A 39 2.72 32.15 15.22
N SER A 40 3.47 31.28 14.54
CA SER A 40 3.04 29.92 14.18
C SER A 40 2.65 29.10 15.42
N LYS A 41 3.46 29.11 16.49
CA LYS A 41 3.11 28.42 17.75
C LYS A 41 1.82 28.94 18.41
N ARG A 42 1.64 30.27 18.49
CA ARG A 42 0.39 30.86 19.01
C ARG A 42 -0.81 30.62 18.10
N TYR A 43 -0.58 30.54 16.78
CA TYR A 43 -1.59 30.20 15.80
C TYR A 43 -2.10 28.77 15.99
N SER A 44 -1.18 27.79 16.04
CA SER A 44 -1.51 26.39 16.33
C SER A 44 -2.21 26.23 17.69
N MET A 45 -1.81 26.98 18.72
CA MET A 45 -2.50 27.02 20.02
C MET A 45 -3.92 27.59 19.95
N SER A 46 -4.15 28.63 19.15
CA SER A 46 -5.48 29.21 18.95
C SER A 46 -6.42 28.21 18.25
N ALA A 47 -5.92 27.48 17.25
CA ALA A 47 -6.65 26.42 16.55
C ALA A 47 -6.89 25.20 17.45
N LEU A 48 -5.89 24.78 18.25
CA LEU A 48 -6.02 23.78 19.31
C LEU A 48 -7.17 24.14 20.26
N TYR A 49 -7.14 25.34 20.85
CA TYR A 49 -8.14 25.77 21.82
C TYR A 49 -9.54 25.76 21.21
N MET A 50 -9.71 26.27 19.98
CA MET A 50 -10.99 26.20 19.25
C MET A 50 -11.46 24.76 19.00
N SER A 51 -10.54 23.81 18.74
CA SER A 51 -10.88 22.39 18.57
C SER A 51 -11.26 21.69 19.88
N MET A 52 -10.74 22.17 21.02
CA MET A 52 -11.07 21.66 22.36
C MET A 52 -12.39 22.23 22.87
N SER A 53 -12.63 23.55 22.73
CA SER A 53 -13.90 24.19 23.12
C SER A 53 -15.11 23.66 22.33
N ALA A 54 -14.88 23.03 21.17
CA ALA A 54 -15.94 22.37 20.40
C ALA A 54 -16.44 21.04 21.02
N ASN A 55 -15.70 20.47 21.97
CA ASN A 55 -16.06 19.23 22.68
C ASN A 55 -16.65 19.48 24.07
N GLU A 56 -16.67 20.71 24.57
CA GLU A 56 -17.60 21.05 25.65
C GLU A 56 -19.02 20.92 25.08
N THR A 57 -19.89 20.21 25.80
CA THR A 57 -21.15 19.60 25.28
C THR A 57 -22.26 20.60 24.98
N ASP A 58 -21.91 21.84 24.69
CA ASP A 58 -22.81 22.93 24.40
C ASP A 58 -22.28 23.67 23.16
N LEU A 59 -23.11 23.68 22.09
CA LEU A 59 -23.17 24.72 21.05
C LEU A 59 -22.32 24.52 19.78
N GLU A 60 -22.69 23.53 18.95
CA GLU A 60 -22.36 23.52 17.51
C GLU A 60 -22.79 24.85 16.86
N ILE A 61 -21.83 25.71 16.47
CA ILE A 61 -22.13 26.84 15.60
C ILE A 61 -22.27 26.30 14.18
N GLU A 62 -23.46 26.45 13.60
CA GLU A 62 -23.81 26.09 12.22
C GLU A 62 -23.16 27.01 11.15
N ASP A 63 -21.89 27.39 11.32
CA ASP A 63 -21.14 28.21 10.38
C ASP A 63 -20.76 27.43 9.10
N ASP A 64 -20.66 28.16 7.99
CA ASP A 64 -20.33 27.63 6.66
C ASP A 64 -19.00 26.85 6.65
N LEU A 65 -17.98 27.30 7.39
CA LEU A 65 -16.69 26.59 7.44
C LEU A 65 -16.83 25.25 8.19
N ALA A 66 -17.63 25.20 9.27
CA ALA A 66 -17.90 23.95 9.97
C ALA A 66 -18.71 22.98 9.09
N LYS A 67 -19.69 23.49 8.34
CA LYS A 67 -20.45 22.73 7.33
C LYS A 67 -19.53 22.19 6.22
N ALA A 68 -18.63 23.01 5.68
CA ALA A 68 -17.65 22.59 4.66
C ALA A 68 -16.68 21.53 5.21
N GLN A 69 -16.17 21.69 6.43
CA GLN A 69 -15.30 20.70 7.08
C GLN A 69 -16.03 19.38 7.36
N LYS A 70 -17.31 19.41 7.74
CA LYS A 70 -18.15 18.21 7.92
C LYS A 70 -18.34 17.46 6.61
N VAL A 71 -18.69 18.16 5.52
CA VAL A 71 -18.78 17.57 4.17
C VAL A 71 -17.45 16.95 3.73
N LEU A 72 -16.33 17.64 3.94
CA LEU A 72 -15.00 17.13 3.64
C LEU A 72 -14.68 15.86 4.45
N ARG A 73 -14.97 15.83 5.76
CA ARG A 73 -14.75 14.66 6.63
C ARG A 73 -15.60 13.46 6.19
N ASP A 74 -16.87 13.69 5.89
CA ASP A 74 -17.79 12.65 5.40
C ASP A 74 -17.32 12.10 4.04
N LEU A 75 -16.80 12.95 3.15
CA LEU A 75 -16.25 12.57 1.87
C LEU A 75 -14.96 11.73 2.03
N LYS A 76 -14.02 12.15 2.89
CA LYS A 76 -12.81 11.37 3.23
C LYS A 76 -13.16 9.98 3.77
N SER A 77 -14.13 9.88 4.67
CA SER A 77 -14.63 8.61 5.20
C SER A 77 -15.23 7.70 4.12
N LYS A 78 -16.08 8.25 3.24
CA LYS A 78 -16.66 7.53 2.09
C LYS A 78 -15.58 7.03 1.12
N ILE A 79 -14.55 7.85 0.84
CA ILE A 79 -13.40 7.47 0.01
C ILE A 79 -12.62 6.32 0.63
N SER A 80 -12.33 6.36 1.93
CA SER A 80 -11.61 5.31 2.65
C SER A 80 -12.38 3.97 2.60
N SER A 81 -13.67 3.99 2.96
CA SER A 81 -14.55 2.81 2.90
C SER A 81 -14.63 2.23 1.48
N GLN A 82 -14.80 3.07 0.46
CA GLN A 82 -14.87 2.62 -0.93
C GLN A 82 -13.52 2.09 -1.46
N SER A 83 -12.40 2.69 -1.05
CA SER A 83 -11.05 2.20 -1.36
C SER A 83 -10.80 0.81 -0.78
N LYS A 84 -11.22 0.58 0.47
CA LYS A 84 -11.14 -0.73 1.12
C LYS A 84 -11.96 -1.79 0.37
N LYS A 85 -13.20 -1.48 -0.02
CA LYS A 85 -14.03 -2.36 -0.86
C LYS A 85 -13.34 -2.69 -2.19
N ASN A 86 -12.81 -1.68 -2.88
CA ASN A 86 -12.11 -1.87 -4.16
C ASN A 86 -10.87 -2.74 -4.03
N PHE A 87 -10.06 -2.57 -2.98
CA PHE A 87 -8.86 -3.38 -2.79
C PHE A 87 -9.21 -4.88 -2.60
N VAL A 88 -10.27 -5.18 -1.83
CA VAL A 88 -10.76 -6.56 -1.67
C VAL A 88 -11.23 -7.12 -3.01
N LEU A 89 -12.01 -6.36 -3.78
CA LEU A 89 -12.46 -6.76 -5.11
C LEU A 89 -11.29 -6.94 -6.10
N GLU A 90 -10.25 -6.09 -6.06
CA GLU A 90 -9.05 -6.23 -6.92
C GLU A 90 -8.21 -7.45 -6.53
N LYS A 91 -8.23 -7.88 -5.26
CA LYS A 91 -7.63 -9.14 -4.81
C LYS A 91 -8.43 -10.34 -5.32
N ASP A 92 -9.75 -10.30 -5.18
CA ASP A 92 -10.64 -11.36 -5.64
C ASP A 92 -10.64 -11.51 -7.17
N VAL A 93 -10.64 -10.39 -7.93
CA VAL A 93 -10.46 -10.38 -9.38
C VAL A 93 -9.11 -10.99 -9.78
N ARG A 94 -8.00 -10.65 -9.11
CA ARG A 94 -6.68 -11.25 -9.41
C ARG A 94 -6.60 -12.74 -9.06
N TYR A 95 -7.24 -13.17 -7.99
CA TYR A 95 -7.36 -14.59 -7.64
C TYR A 95 -8.14 -15.36 -8.72
N LEU A 96 -9.26 -14.79 -9.18
CA LEU A 96 -10.06 -15.36 -10.26
C LEU A 96 -9.36 -15.30 -11.62
N ASP A 97 -8.61 -14.25 -11.95
CA ASP A 97 -7.76 -14.19 -13.15
C ASP A 97 -6.76 -15.34 -13.18
N GLY A 98 -6.07 -15.58 -12.05
CA GLY A 98 -5.15 -16.70 -11.89
C GLY A 98 -5.83 -18.05 -12.09
N ARG A 99 -6.97 -18.27 -11.44
CA ARG A 99 -7.70 -19.53 -11.49
C ARG A 99 -8.39 -19.77 -12.85
N ILE A 100 -8.95 -18.74 -13.48
CA ILE A 100 -9.57 -18.82 -14.81
C ILE A 100 -8.51 -19.03 -15.90
N ALA A 101 -7.32 -18.41 -15.80
CA ALA A 101 -6.22 -18.71 -16.70
C ALA A 101 -5.79 -20.19 -16.63
N LEU A 102 -5.75 -20.76 -15.43
CA LEU A 102 -5.47 -22.19 -15.22
C LEU A 102 -6.61 -23.09 -15.74
N LEU A 103 -7.88 -22.74 -15.49
CA LEU A 103 -9.05 -23.44 -16.03
C LEU A 103 -9.06 -23.46 -17.57
N ILE A 104 -8.67 -22.36 -18.22
CA ILE A 104 -8.53 -22.25 -19.69
C ILE A 104 -7.40 -23.15 -20.21
N GLN A 105 -6.26 -23.20 -19.51
CA GLN A 105 -5.09 -23.99 -19.92
C GLN A 105 -5.27 -25.50 -19.70
N ASN A 106 -5.85 -25.92 -18.56
CA ASN A 106 -5.87 -27.32 -18.13
C ASN A 106 -7.22 -28.04 -18.34
N ARG A 107 -8.30 -27.29 -18.60
CA ARG A 107 -9.55 -27.77 -19.23
C ARG A 107 -10.25 -28.96 -18.53
N MET A 108 -10.24 -29.05 -17.19
CA MET A 108 -10.87 -30.15 -16.43
C MET A 108 -11.60 -29.73 -15.14
N ALA A 109 -12.23 -30.72 -14.49
CA ALA A 109 -12.94 -30.77 -13.20
C ALA A 109 -14.17 -29.86 -12.98
N LEU A 110 -15.33 -30.50 -12.70
CA LEU A 110 -16.56 -29.83 -12.25
C LEU A 110 -16.47 -29.30 -10.82
N GLU A 111 -15.62 -29.89 -9.96
CA GLU A 111 -15.45 -29.45 -8.56
C GLU A 111 -14.71 -28.10 -8.48
N GLU A 112 -13.64 -27.90 -9.27
CA GLU A 112 -12.94 -26.60 -9.38
C GLU A 112 -13.87 -25.49 -9.91
N GLN A 113 -14.76 -25.82 -10.87
CA GLN A 113 -15.80 -24.90 -11.34
C GLN A 113 -16.80 -24.56 -10.21
N HIS A 114 -17.15 -25.55 -9.37
CA HIS A 114 -18.08 -25.36 -8.26
C HIS A 114 -17.46 -24.56 -7.11
N GLU A 115 -16.18 -24.78 -6.76
CA GLU A 115 -15.45 -23.94 -5.80
C GLU A 115 -15.31 -22.50 -6.30
N THR A 116 -15.03 -22.32 -7.60
CA THR A 116 -14.89 -20.98 -8.20
C THR A 116 -16.23 -20.26 -8.29
N ALA A 117 -17.33 -20.98 -8.54
CA ALA A 117 -18.69 -20.45 -8.48
C ALA A 117 -19.12 -20.12 -7.03
N SER A 118 -18.84 -20.99 -6.06
CA SER A 118 -19.17 -20.74 -4.65
C SER A 118 -18.41 -19.52 -4.09
N TYR A 119 -17.15 -19.32 -4.50
CA TYR A 119 -16.37 -18.12 -4.16
C TYR A 119 -17.02 -16.82 -4.70
N LEU A 120 -17.68 -16.92 -5.85
CA LEU A 120 -18.37 -15.82 -6.53
C LEU A 120 -19.79 -15.55 -5.99
N GLU A 121 -20.45 -16.55 -5.42
CA GLU A 121 -21.72 -16.41 -4.68
C GLU A 121 -21.48 -15.79 -3.29
N ASP A 122 -20.40 -16.20 -2.61
CA ASP A 122 -20.00 -15.71 -1.28
C ASP A 122 -19.38 -14.29 -1.27
N ALA A 123 -19.35 -13.61 -2.42
CA ALA A 123 -18.85 -12.24 -2.58
C ALA A 123 -19.93 -11.15 -2.37
N ALA A 124 -21.15 -11.52 -1.96
CA ALA A 124 -22.22 -10.58 -1.64
C ALA A 124 -22.00 -9.86 -0.30
N ASP A 125 -22.54 -8.65 -0.19
CA ASP A 125 -22.27 -7.61 0.81
C ASP A 125 -21.86 -8.07 2.23
N LEU A 126 -20.74 -7.52 2.72
CA LEU A 126 -20.29 -7.65 4.10
C LEU A 126 -21.34 -7.10 5.06
N GLN A 127 -21.91 -7.97 5.90
CA GLN A 127 -22.85 -7.57 6.95
C GLN A 127 -22.13 -6.84 8.10
N GLU A 128 -22.82 -5.88 8.70
CA GLU A 128 -22.43 -5.30 9.98
C GLU A 128 -22.56 -6.34 11.10
N GLY A 129 -21.68 -6.26 12.09
CA GLY A 129 -21.70 -7.13 13.26
C GLY A 129 -21.11 -6.48 14.49
N ALA A 130 -21.35 -7.12 15.63
CA ALA A 130 -20.70 -6.85 16.90
C ALA A 130 -20.08 -8.15 17.44
N PHE A 131 -19.06 -8.03 18.30
CA PHE A 131 -18.61 -9.18 19.07
C PHE A 131 -19.72 -9.64 20.03
N PRO A 132 -19.89 -10.95 20.28
CA PRO A 132 -20.84 -11.45 21.27
C PRO A 132 -20.56 -10.97 22.71
N ASN A 133 -19.31 -10.60 23.02
CA ASN A 133 -18.85 -10.19 24.34
C ASN A 133 -18.17 -8.81 24.26
N ASP A 134 -18.65 -7.85 25.05
CA ASP A 134 -18.10 -6.49 25.11
C ASP A 134 -16.63 -6.46 25.57
N ASP A 135 -16.23 -7.34 26.49
CA ASP A 135 -14.82 -7.53 26.92
C ASP A 135 -13.84 -7.77 25.75
N ARG A 136 -14.25 -8.50 24.71
CA ARG A 136 -13.40 -8.71 23.52
C ARG A 136 -13.34 -7.46 22.65
N THR A 137 -14.44 -6.74 22.50
CA THR A 137 -14.48 -5.43 21.83
C THR A 137 -13.49 -4.49 22.50
N GLN A 138 -13.54 -4.38 23.82
CA GLN A 138 -12.66 -3.52 24.61
C GLN A 138 -11.17 -3.91 24.45
N LYS A 139 -10.82 -5.20 24.63
CA LYS A 139 -9.43 -5.68 24.48
C LYS A 139 -8.85 -5.46 23.07
N TYR A 140 -9.62 -5.76 22.02
CA TYR A 140 -9.17 -5.51 20.65
C TYR A 140 -9.15 -4.01 20.31
N GLY A 141 -10.03 -3.20 20.88
CA GLY A 141 -10.02 -1.74 20.74
C GLY A 141 -8.72 -1.13 21.26
N ASN A 142 -8.29 -1.56 22.46
CA ASN A 142 -7.02 -1.15 23.06
C ASN A 142 -5.80 -1.68 22.28
N LEU A 143 -5.82 -2.92 21.77
CA LEU A 143 -4.76 -3.43 20.89
C LEU A 143 -4.64 -2.61 19.60
N MET A 144 -5.77 -2.33 18.93
CA MET A 144 -5.76 -1.56 17.68
C MET A 144 -5.37 -0.10 17.90
N PHE A 145 -5.74 0.49 19.04
CA PHE A 145 -5.26 1.80 19.46
C PHE A 145 -3.74 1.79 19.62
N LEU A 146 -3.17 0.83 20.37
CA LEU A 146 -1.72 0.70 20.55
C LEU A 146 -0.99 0.53 19.21
N LEU A 147 -1.51 -0.32 18.32
CA LEU A 147 -0.92 -0.54 16.99
C LEU A 147 -0.99 0.71 16.11
N GLN A 148 -2.03 1.53 16.22
CA GLN A 148 -2.17 2.79 15.49
C GLN A 148 -1.22 3.87 16.03
N SER A 149 -1.22 4.09 17.35
CA SER A 149 -0.46 5.13 18.05
C SER A 149 1.04 4.82 18.16
N GLU A 150 1.44 3.54 18.17
CA GLU A 150 2.83 3.11 18.21
C GLU A 150 3.24 2.30 16.96
N PRO A 151 3.52 2.96 15.80
CA PRO A 151 3.80 2.27 14.53
C PRO A 151 5.05 1.36 14.56
N ARG A 152 5.88 1.46 15.60
CA ARG A 152 7.06 0.62 15.85
C ARG A 152 6.73 -0.88 15.90
N HIS A 153 5.55 -1.26 16.41
CA HIS A 153 5.16 -2.66 16.52
C HIS A 153 4.84 -3.26 15.15
N ILE A 154 4.04 -2.55 14.34
CA ILE A 154 3.77 -2.91 12.94
C ILE A 154 5.09 -2.93 12.14
N ALA A 155 5.97 -1.94 12.34
CA ALA A 155 7.27 -1.90 11.69
C ALA A 155 8.20 -3.07 12.07
N HIS A 156 8.05 -3.67 13.26
CA HIS A 156 8.76 -4.90 13.61
C HIS A 156 8.13 -6.11 12.92
N LEU A 157 6.80 -6.24 12.98
CA LEU A 157 6.08 -7.35 12.34
C LEU A 157 6.33 -7.41 10.81
N CYS A 158 6.30 -6.26 10.12
CA CYS A 158 6.62 -6.14 8.68
C CYS A 158 8.00 -6.66 8.27
N ARG A 159 8.92 -6.85 9.22
CA ARG A 159 10.28 -7.39 9.00
C ARG A 159 10.38 -8.90 9.24
N LEU A 160 9.41 -9.50 9.91
CA LEU A 160 9.40 -10.91 10.31
C LEU A 160 8.45 -11.76 9.44
N VAL A 161 7.40 -11.17 8.88
CA VAL A 161 6.42 -11.88 8.05
C VAL A 161 7.00 -12.38 6.72
N SER A 162 6.47 -13.51 6.25
CA SER A 162 6.83 -14.09 4.96
C SER A 162 6.20 -13.34 3.77
N MET A 163 6.65 -13.65 2.56
CA MET A 163 6.05 -13.14 1.31
C MET A 163 4.62 -13.62 1.05
N GLN A 164 4.15 -14.67 1.72
CA GLN A 164 2.77 -15.15 1.66
C GLN A 164 1.85 -14.32 2.58
N GLU A 165 2.38 -13.86 3.71
CA GLU A 165 1.61 -13.17 4.76
C GLU A 165 1.58 -11.64 4.56
N ILE A 166 2.61 -11.08 3.94
CA ILE A 166 2.79 -9.63 3.81
C ILE A 166 1.60 -8.93 3.15
N ASP A 167 1.00 -9.48 2.09
CA ASP A 167 -0.09 -8.80 1.40
C ASP A 167 -1.36 -8.71 2.28
N SER A 168 -1.59 -9.66 3.20
CA SER A 168 -2.67 -9.61 4.19
C SER A 168 -2.39 -8.61 5.32
N LEU A 169 -1.14 -8.54 5.78
CA LEU A 169 -0.71 -7.54 6.75
C LEU A 169 -0.87 -6.12 6.18
N LEU A 170 -0.36 -5.89 4.96
CA LEU A 170 -0.43 -4.60 4.28
C LEU A 170 -1.87 -4.18 3.98
N GLN A 171 -2.78 -5.11 3.69
CA GLN A 171 -4.21 -4.81 3.56
C GLN A 171 -4.73 -4.14 4.84
N THR A 172 -4.54 -4.79 6.00
CA THR A 172 -5.05 -4.27 7.28
C THR A 172 -4.35 -2.97 7.68
N VAL A 173 -3.04 -2.86 7.47
CA VAL A 173 -2.28 -1.67 7.85
C VAL A 173 -2.60 -0.45 6.97
N MET A 174 -2.63 -0.59 5.64
CA MET A 174 -2.70 0.55 4.70
C MET A 174 -4.11 0.98 4.29
N PHE A 175 -5.10 0.11 4.49
CA PHE A 175 -6.49 0.35 4.09
C PHE A 175 -7.48 0.26 5.27
N THR A 176 -7.01 -0.11 6.47
CA THR A 176 -7.84 -0.15 7.68
C THR A 176 -7.24 0.68 8.82
N ILE A 177 -6.07 0.33 9.37
CA ILE A 177 -5.46 1.05 10.51
C ILE A 177 -5.03 2.49 10.15
N TYR A 178 -4.43 2.66 8.96
CA TYR A 178 -4.07 3.94 8.35
C TYR A 178 -4.81 4.13 7.01
N GLY A 179 -6.08 3.75 7.01
CA GLY A 179 -6.94 3.71 5.82
C GLY A 179 -7.39 5.10 5.35
N ASN A 180 -7.43 6.12 6.22
CA ASN A 180 -7.83 7.46 5.86
C ASN A 180 -6.66 8.25 5.26
N GLN A 181 -6.43 8.00 3.97
CA GLN A 181 -5.29 8.47 3.17
C GLN A 181 -5.23 10.00 2.95
N TYR A 182 -6.21 10.73 3.51
CA TYR A 182 -6.37 12.18 3.42
C TYR A 182 -6.42 12.84 4.81
N GLU A 183 -6.17 12.08 5.88
CA GLU A 183 -5.95 12.59 7.24
C GLU A 183 -4.44 12.68 7.49
N SER A 184 -3.96 13.86 7.87
CA SER A 184 -2.52 14.10 8.10
C SER A 184 -1.94 13.12 9.12
N ARG A 185 -2.64 12.92 10.24
CA ARG A 185 -2.21 12.06 11.35
C ARG A 185 -1.96 10.62 10.91
N GLU A 186 -2.94 9.98 10.27
CA GLU A 186 -2.81 8.59 9.82
C GLU A 186 -1.70 8.43 8.77
N GLU A 187 -1.58 9.40 7.86
CA GLU A 187 -0.54 9.41 6.85
C GLU A 187 0.86 9.57 7.46
N HIS A 188 1.03 10.50 8.40
CA HIS A 188 2.29 10.71 9.12
C HIS A 188 2.69 9.49 9.97
N LEU A 189 1.74 8.85 10.67
CA LEU A 189 1.99 7.60 11.42
C LEU A 189 2.42 6.45 10.49
N LEU A 190 1.76 6.31 9.33
CA LEU A 190 2.15 5.33 8.30
C LEU A 190 3.55 5.61 7.74
N LEU A 191 3.89 6.88 7.49
CA LEU A 191 5.23 7.28 7.05
C LEU A 191 6.30 7.01 8.13
N THR A 192 5.99 7.21 9.41
CA THR A 192 6.87 6.81 10.53
C THR A 192 7.09 5.29 10.56
N MET A 193 6.06 4.48 10.31
CA MET A 193 6.20 3.02 10.13
C MET A 193 7.17 2.69 8.99
N PHE A 194 6.99 3.34 7.83
CA PHE A 194 7.85 3.19 6.66
C PHE A 194 9.31 3.50 6.96
N GLN A 195 9.59 4.62 7.65
CA GLN A 195 10.95 5.01 8.00
C GLN A 195 11.62 3.98 8.91
N SER A 196 10.91 3.39 9.87
CA SER A 196 11.46 2.34 10.73
C SER A 196 11.81 1.08 9.93
N VAL A 197 10.91 0.62 9.06
CA VAL A 197 11.13 -0.54 8.19
C VAL A 197 12.27 -0.30 7.18
N LEU A 198 12.29 0.87 6.53
CA LEU A 198 13.34 1.27 5.58
C LEU A 198 14.70 1.40 6.27
N THR A 199 14.76 2.01 7.45
CA THR A 199 15.98 2.14 8.25
C THR A 199 16.63 0.77 8.49
N TYR A 200 15.85 -0.18 8.99
CA TYR A 200 16.32 -1.54 9.23
C TYR A 200 16.74 -2.25 7.92
N ASN A 201 15.97 -2.08 6.83
CA ASN A 201 16.31 -2.70 5.56
C ASN A 201 17.62 -2.15 4.99
N PHE A 202 17.86 -0.84 5.08
CA PHE A 202 19.11 -0.21 4.70
C PHE A 202 20.27 -0.73 5.54
N GLU A 203 20.13 -0.81 6.86
CA GLU A 203 21.17 -1.31 7.77
C GLU A 203 21.58 -2.75 7.45
N ASN A 204 20.61 -3.65 7.28
CA ASN A 204 20.87 -5.08 7.11
C ASN A 204 21.17 -5.53 5.67
N THR A 205 20.93 -4.70 4.64
CA THR A 205 21.26 -5.07 3.25
C THR A 205 22.72 -4.76 2.93
N PRO A 206 23.60 -5.74 2.62
CA PRO A 206 25.03 -5.48 2.43
C PRO A 206 25.36 -4.79 1.09
N GLU A 207 24.56 -5.00 0.04
CA GLU A 207 24.90 -4.54 -1.31
C GLU A 207 23.87 -3.53 -1.87
N TYR A 208 24.36 -2.38 -2.32
CA TYR A 208 23.52 -1.32 -2.91
C TYR A 208 22.79 -1.76 -4.20
N SER A 209 23.30 -2.77 -4.92
CA SER A 209 22.76 -3.18 -6.22
C SER A 209 21.42 -3.93 -6.11
N SER A 210 21.19 -4.60 -4.97
CA SER A 210 19.99 -5.39 -4.65
C SER A 210 18.97 -4.61 -3.82
N LEU A 211 19.43 -3.61 -3.08
CA LEU A 211 18.63 -2.73 -2.22
C LEU A 211 17.46 -2.10 -2.98
N LEU A 212 16.24 -2.22 -2.42
CA LEU A 212 14.95 -1.82 -3.02
C LEU A 212 14.58 -2.50 -4.37
N ARG A 213 15.48 -3.25 -5.02
CA ARG A 213 15.22 -4.00 -6.26
C ARG A 213 14.73 -5.42 -6.02
N ALA A 214 15.24 -6.09 -4.99
CA ALA A 214 14.79 -7.43 -4.62
C ALA A 214 13.28 -7.45 -4.26
N ASN A 215 12.60 -8.57 -4.52
CA ASN A 215 11.21 -8.78 -4.15
C ASN A 215 11.11 -9.20 -2.66
N THR A 216 11.18 -8.22 -1.77
CA THR A 216 11.09 -8.40 -0.31
C THR A 216 9.77 -7.84 0.25
N PRO A 217 9.39 -8.17 1.49
CA PRO A 217 8.21 -7.59 2.15
C PRO A 217 8.22 -6.05 2.17
N VAL A 218 9.37 -5.44 2.46
CA VAL A 218 9.59 -3.98 2.39
C VAL A 218 9.33 -3.43 0.99
N SER A 219 9.69 -4.21 -0.03
CA SER A 219 9.50 -3.83 -1.43
C SER A 219 8.03 -3.96 -1.88
N ARG A 220 7.29 -4.94 -1.34
CA ARG A 220 5.83 -5.06 -1.50
C ARG A 220 5.13 -3.90 -0.82
N MET A 221 5.52 -3.59 0.42
CA MET A 221 5.02 -2.46 1.20
C MET A 221 5.10 -1.14 0.41
N MET A 222 6.26 -0.82 -0.18
CA MET A 222 6.39 0.35 -1.06
C MET A 222 5.46 0.33 -2.28
N THR A 223 5.35 -0.81 -2.97
CA THR A 223 4.49 -0.96 -4.16
C THR A 223 2.99 -0.91 -3.81
N THR A 224 2.58 -1.38 -2.63
CA THR A 224 1.19 -1.29 -2.16
C THR A 224 0.84 0.14 -1.77
N TYR A 225 1.77 0.86 -1.14
CA TYR A 225 1.58 2.27 -0.80
C TYR A 225 1.40 3.15 -2.04
N THR A 226 2.18 2.94 -3.11
CA THR A 226 2.03 3.70 -4.36
C THR A 226 0.72 3.41 -5.12
N ARG A 227 -0.03 2.38 -4.71
CA ARG A 227 -1.38 2.05 -5.22
C ARG A 227 -2.51 2.68 -4.39
N ARG A 228 -2.21 3.43 -3.32
CA ARG A 228 -3.18 4.26 -2.58
C ARG A 228 -3.65 5.44 -3.45
N GLY A 229 -4.82 6.00 -3.12
CA GLY A 229 -5.54 7.03 -3.87
C GLY A 229 -4.67 8.19 -4.37
N PRO A 230 -3.88 8.88 -3.51
CA PRO A 230 -2.99 9.95 -3.95
C PRO A 230 -2.01 9.53 -5.06
N GLY A 231 -1.47 8.30 -4.97
CA GLY A 231 -0.59 7.75 -6.01
C GLY A 231 -1.32 7.48 -7.32
N GLN A 232 -2.56 6.97 -7.27
CA GLN A 232 -3.39 6.78 -8.46
C GLN A 232 -3.79 8.09 -9.13
N SER A 233 -4.19 9.11 -8.35
CA SER A 233 -4.53 10.44 -8.85
C SER A 233 -3.37 11.06 -9.62
N PHE A 234 -2.15 10.95 -9.09
CA PHE A 234 -0.93 11.42 -9.77
C PHE A 234 -0.63 10.65 -11.06
N LEU A 235 -0.75 9.32 -11.06
CA LEU A 235 -0.56 8.54 -12.29
C LEU A 235 -1.61 8.92 -13.35
N LYS A 236 -2.84 9.22 -12.94
CA LYS A 236 -3.91 9.67 -13.84
C LYS A 236 -3.61 11.03 -14.45
N SER A 237 -3.23 12.04 -13.66
CA SER A 237 -2.91 13.38 -14.19
C SER A 237 -1.65 13.41 -15.06
N VAL A 238 -0.65 12.57 -14.77
CA VAL A 238 0.64 12.59 -15.48
C VAL A 238 0.67 11.67 -16.71
N LEU A 239 -0.02 10.52 -16.69
CA LEU A 239 0.14 9.48 -17.71
C LEU A 239 -1.11 9.22 -18.56
N ALA A 240 -2.33 9.50 -18.07
CA ALA A 240 -3.54 9.06 -18.77
C ALA A 240 -3.63 9.61 -20.20
N ASP A 241 -3.44 10.91 -20.40
CA ASP A 241 -3.55 11.53 -21.72
C ASP A 241 -2.53 10.95 -22.71
N LYS A 242 -1.26 10.85 -22.31
CA LYS A 242 -0.18 10.29 -23.14
C LYS A 242 -0.40 8.83 -23.50
N ILE A 243 -0.99 8.05 -22.59
CA ILE A 243 -1.32 6.65 -22.83
C ILE A 243 -2.52 6.52 -23.76
N ASN A 244 -3.58 7.32 -23.58
CA ASN A 244 -4.76 7.29 -24.44
C ASN A 244 -4.41 7.70 -25.89
N SER A 245 -3.70 8.82 -26.09
CA SER A 245 -3.26 9.24 -27.44
C SER A 245 -2.40 8.20 -28.14
N LEU A 246 -1.62 7.38 -27.41
CA LEU A 246 -0.82 6.31 -27.99
C LEU A 246 -1.67 5.08 -28.36
N ILE A 247 -2.76 4.82 -27.65
CA ILE A 247 -3.63 3.65 -27.86
C ILE A 247 -4.62 3.88 -29.03
N GLU A 248 -4.96 5.13 -29.31
CA GLU A 248 -5.69 5.53 -30.53
C GLU A 248 -4.93 5.14 -31.81
N LEU A 249 -3.59 5.15 -31.78
CA LEU A 249 -2.70 4.78 -32.90
C LEU A 249 -2.59 3.25 -33.08
N ARG A 250 -3.73 2.58 -33.30
CA ARG A 250 -3.86 1.12 -33.33
C ARG A 250 -2.93 0.41 -34.31
N ASP A 251 -2.68 1.02 -35.47
CA ASP A 251 -1.90 0.40 -36.55
C ASP A 251 -0.39 0.66 -36.49
N LEU A 252 0.04 1.58 -35.62
CA LEU A 252 1.43 2.02 -35.52
C LEU A 252 2.32 0.92 -34.89
N ASP A 253 3.17 0.29 -35.70
CA ASP A 253 4.14 -0.72 -35.26
C ASP A 253 5.52 -0.10 -35.02
N LEU A 254 5.87 0.12 -33.74
CA LEU A 254 7.21 0.58 -33.31
C LEU A 254 8.07 -0.56 -32.75
N GLU A 255 7.87 -1.81 -33.20
CA GLU A 255 8.82 -2.88 -32.90
C GLU A 255 10.18 -2.57 -33.56
N ILE A 256 11.23 -2.53 -32.73
CA ILE A 256 12.62 -2.21 -33.10
C ILE A 256 13.56 -3.42 -32.93
N ASN A 257 13.04 -4.60 -32.56
CA ASN A 257 13.84 -5.82 -32.49
C ASN A 257 14.10 -6.34 -33.93
N PRO A 258 15.37 -6.36 -34.41
CA PRO A 258 15.67 -6.71 -35.81
C PRO A 258 15.18 -8.08 -36.24
N LEU A 259 15.23 -9.08 -35.33
CA LEU A 259 14.78 -10.44 -35.66
C LEU A 259 13.28 -10.46 -35.98
N LYS A 260 12.46 -9.80 -35.16
CA LYS A 260 11.01 -9.71 -35.37
C LYS A 260 10.62 -8.86 -36.57
N VAL A 261 11.38 -7.79 -36.83
CA VAL A 261 11.17 -6.95 -38.02
C VAL A 261 11.49 -7.75 -39.27
N TYR A 262 12.58 -8.52 -39.27
CA TYR A 262 12.95 -9.42 -40.37
C TYR A 262 11.93 -10.56 -40.59
N GLU A 263 11.45 -11.21 -39.51
CA GLU A 263 10.41 -12.23 -39.58
C GLU A 263 9.13 -11.68 -40.25
N ARG A 264 8.60 -10.55 -39.75
CA ARG A 264 7.43 -9.88 -40.34
C ARG A 264 7.66 -9.41 -41.78
N MET A 265 8.85 -8.92 -42.09
CA MET A 265 9.21 -8.50 -43.45
C MET A 265 9.17 -9.68 -44.42
N ILE A 266 9.65 -10.86 -44.02
CA ILE A 266 9.53 -12.08 -44.83
C ILE A 266 8.06 -12.50 -44.97
N GLU A 267 7.29 -12.55 -43.88
CA GLU A 267 5.87 -12.90 -43.92
C GLU A 267 5.11 -12.01 -44.91
N GLN A 268 5.35 -10.70 -44.86
CA GLN A 268 4.69 -9.73 -45.73
C GLN A 268 5.15 -9.84 -47.20
N ILE A 269 6.43 -10.05 -47.47
CA ILE A 269 6.94 -10.31 -48.83
C ILE A 269 6.36 -11.60 -49.41
N GLU A 270 6.18 -12.63 -48.58
CA GLU A 270 5.61 -13.91 -49.00
C GLU A 270 4.11 -13.83 -49.27
N GLU A 271 3.36 -13.04 -48.49
CA GLU A 271 1.96 -12.69 -48.78
C GLU A 271 1.82 -11.89 -50.09
N ASP A 272 2.71 -10.92 -50.33
CA ASP A 272 2.65 -10.05 -51.53
C ASP A 272 3.13 -10.75 -52.82
N THR A 273 4.15 -11.62 -52.73
CA THR A 273 4.82 -12.22 -53.91
C THR A 273 4.64 -13.73 -54.06
N GLY A 274 4.01 -14.39 -53.09
CA GLY A 274 3.73 -15.83 -53.11
C GLY A 274 4.95 -16.75 -52.97
N SER A 275 6.15 -16.20 -52.76
CA SER A 275 7.38 -16.97 -52.57
C SER A 275 8.45 -16.19 -51.81
N VAL A 276 9.24 -16.86 -50.98
CA VAL A 276 10.33 -16.23 -50.23
C VAL A 276 11.57 -16.06 -51.14
N PRO A 277 12.15 -14.84 -51.26
CA PRO A 277 13.35 -14.62 -52.07
C PRO A 277 14.55 -15.48 -51.62
N PRO A 278 15.35 -16.06 -52.54
CA PRO A 278 16.55 -16.84 -52.17
C PRO A 278 17.61 -16.07 -51.38
N SER A 279 17.56 -14.73 -51.42
CA SER A 279 18.43 -13.82 -50.67
C SER A 279 18.02 -13.60 -49.21
N LEU A 280 16.81 -14.03 -48.81
CA LEU A 280 16.22 -13.78 -47.48
C LEU A 280 15.80 -15.12 -46.83
N PRO A 281 16.75 -15.91 -46.29
CA PRO A 281 16.43 -17.19 -45.67
C PRO A 281 15.63 -16.99 -44.38
N ARG A 282 14.71 -17.93 -44.07
CA ARG A 282 14.03 -18.01 -42.77
C ARG A 282 15.00 -18.54 -41.69
N GLY A 283 14.81 -18.11 -40.44
CA GLY A 283 15.56 -18.62 -39.28
C GLY A 283 16.97 -18.04 -39.11
N VAL A 284 17.19 -16.79 -39.52
CA VAL A 284 18.45 -16.06 -39.30
C VAL A 284 18.71 -15.78 -37.81
N THR A 285 19.97 -15.53 -37.46
CA THR A 285 20.33 -15.05 -36.12
C THR A 285 19.95 -13.56 -35.95
N ALA A 286 19.81 -13.11 -34.70
CA ALA A 286 19.52 -11.70 -34.40
C ALA A 286 20.61 -10.75 -34.93
N GLU A 287 21.86 -11.19 -35.01
CA GLU A 287 22.99 -10.43 -35.57
C GLU A 287 22.88 -10.29 -37.09
N GLN A 288 22.51 -11.37 -37.79
CA GLN A 288 22.27 -11.36 -39.24
C GLN A 288 21.05 -10.48 -39.60
N ALA A 289 19.98 -10.54 -38.81
CA ALA A 289 18.83 -9.65 -38.97
C ALA A 289 19.19 -8.18 -38.73
N ALA A 290 20.01 -7.89 -37.71
CA ALA A 290 20.49 -6.54 -37.41
C ALA A 290 21.45 -5.97 -38.47
N ALA A 291 22.17 -6.83 -39.20
CA ALA A 291 23.06 -6.43 -40.29
C ALA A 291 22.35 -6.24 -41.65
N ASN A 292 21.06 -6.58 -41.76
CA ASN A 292 20.32 -6.46 -43.01
C ASN A 292 19.93 -4.98 -43.29
N PRO A 293 20.31 -4.41 -44.46
CA PRO A 293 20.03 -3.00 -44.77
C PRO A 293 18.53 -2.64 -44.80
N GLN A 294 17.68 -3.52 -45.32
CA GLN A 294 16.22 -3.27 -45.39
C GLN A 294 15.60 -3.24 -43.99
N VAL A 295 16.08 -4.09 -43.08
CA VAL A 295 15.65 -4.07 -41.67
C VAL A 295 16.10 -2.79 -40.96
N GLN A 296 17.30 -2.28 -41.26
CA GLN A 296 17.78 -1.01 -40.70
C GLN A 296 16.95 0.18 -41.21
N GLU A 297 16.64 0.24 -42.51
CA GLU A 297 15.81 1.27 -43.13
C GLU A 297 14.37 1.30 -42.54
N ILE A 298 13.83 0.14 -42.16
CA ILE A 298 12.54 0.05 -41.45
C ILE A 298 12.66 0.50 -39.98
N ILE A 299 13.77 0.21 -39.29
CA ILE A 299 13.95 0.50 -37.86
C ILE A 299 14.28 1.96 -37.59
N GLU A 300 15.07 2.62 -38.44
CA GLU A 300 15.51 4.02 -38.23
C GLU A 300 14.35 5.01 -37.98
N PRO A 301 13.29 5.09 -38.82
CA PRO A 301 12.16 5.98 -38.55
C PRO A 301 11.33 5.55 -37.34
N ARG A 302 11.25 4.24 -37.04
CA ARG A 302 10.59 3.73 -35.83
C ARG A 302 11.33 4.14 -34.57
N LEU A 303 12.66 4.14 -34.60
CA LEU A 303 13.54 4.53 -33.50
C LEU A 303 13.39 6.03 -33.17
N ALA A 304 13.31 6.88 -34.20
CA ALA A 304 13.06 8.31 -34.05
C ALA A 304 11.67 8.55 -33.42
N MET A 305 10.61 7.99 -33.99
CA MET A 305 9.24 8.13 -33.47
C MET A 305 9.11 7.62 -32.02
N LEU A 306 9.71 6.46 -31.70
CA LEU A 306 9.73 5.91 -30.34
C LEU A 306 10.47 6.83 -29.36
N THR A 307 11.56 7.47 -29.80
CA THR A 307 12.33 8.43 -29.01
C THR A 307 11.53 9.70 -28.72
N ASP A 308 10.80 10.22 -29.70
CA ASP A 308 9.95 11.40 -29.53
C ASP A 308 8.77 11.13 -28.58
N ILE A 309 8.10 9.98 -28.73
CA ILE A 309 7.04 9.57 -27.80
C ILE A 309 7.61 9.41 -26.38
N ALA A 310 8.76 8.75 -26.22
CA ALA A 310 9.39 8.58 -24.90
C ALA A 310 9.84 9.91 -24.27
N ASN A 311 10.30 10.88 -25.06
CA ASN A 311 10.59 12.25 -24.61
C ASN A 311 9.31 12.98 -24.16
N GLY A 312 8.19 12.76 -24.86
CA GLY A 312 6.87 13.28 -24.52
C GLY A 312 6.36 12.76 -23.16
N PHE A 313 6.45 11.44 -22.93
CA PHE A 313 6.16 10.84 -21.62
C PHE A 313 7.08 11.40 -20.54
N LEU A 314 8.39 11.46 -20.81
CA LEU A 314 9.37 11.89 -19.81
C LEU A 314 9.16 13.34 -19.37
N SER A 315 8.86 14.25 -20.30
CA SER A 315 8.67 15.65 -19.97
C SER A 315 7.43 15.82 -19.08
N THR A 316 6.29 15.17 -19.42
CA THR A 316 5.09 15.19 -18.57
C THR A 316 5.35 14.63 -17.16
N ILE A 317 6.20 13.60 -17.01
CA ILE A 317 6.60 13.07 -15.69
C ILE A 317 7.46 14.08 -14.90
N ILE A 318 8.37 14.81 -15.56
CA ILE A 318 9.22 15.82 -14.92
C ILE A 318 8.40 17.04 -14.51
N ASP A 319 7.52 17.51 -15.40
CA ASP A 319 6.69 18.69 -15.20
C ASP A 319 5.64 18.47 -14.10
N GLY A 320 5.22 17.21 -13.88
CA GLY A 320 4.32 16.81 -12.78
C GLY A 320 4.92 16.88 -11.36
N LEU A 321 6.14 17.38 -11.15
CA LEU A 321 6.84 17.40 -9.85
C LEU A 321 6.00 17.98 -8.70
N GLU A 322 5.22 19.02 -8.95
CA GLU A 322 4.41 19.70 -7.91
C GLU A 322 3.20 18.87 -7.48
N GLU A 323 2.62 18.10 -8.40
CA GLU A 323 1.48 17.21 -8.13
C GLU A 323 1.90 15.85 -7.51
N ALA A 324 3.21 15.59 -7.39
CA ALA A 324 3.72 14.35 -6.80
C ALA A 324 3.38 14.28 -5.30
N PRO A 325 2.63 13.24 -4.83
CA PRO A 325 2.10 13.19 -3.47
C PRO A 325 3.19 13.29 -2.39
N TYR A 326 2.89 14.04 -1.32
CA TYR A 326 3.82 14.33 -0.23
C TYR A 326 4.54 13.08 0.29
N GLY A 327 3.81 12.02 0.63
CA GLY A 327 4.42 10.81 1.19
C GLY A 327 5.28 10.02 0.19
N ILE A 328 4.99 10.08 -1.13
CA ILE A 328 5.88 9.50 -2.16
C ILE A 328 7.19 10.31 -2.23
N ARG A 329 7.11 11.64 -2.24
CA ARG A 329 8.26 12.54 -2.18
C ARG A 329 9.08 12.35 -0.89
N TRP A 330 8.40 12.17 0.23
CA TRP A 330 9.03 11.91 1.52
C TRP A 330 9.72 10.55 1.58
N ILE A 331 9.14 9.49 1.00
CA ILE A 331 9.82 8.20 0.86
C ILE A 331 11.10 8.35 0.01
N CYS A 332 11.07 9.12 -1.09
CA CYS A 332 12.28 9.47 -1.85
C CYS A 332 13.32 10.21 -0.99
N LYS A 333 12.89 11.19 -0.17
CA LYS A 333 13.75 11.89 0.80
C LYS A 333 14.38 10.94 1.82
N GLN A 334 13.62 9.97 2.35
CA GLN A 334 14.16 8.96 3.27
C GLN A 334 15.16 8.01 2.57
N ILE A 335 14.87 7.56 1.35
CA ILE A 335 15.80 6.77 0.53
C ILE A 335 17.13 7.53 0.34
N ARG A 336 17.07 8.83 0.00
CA ARG A 336 18.25 9.70 -0.12
C ARG A 336 19.02 9.80 1.20
N SER A 337 18.32 10.10 2.30
CA SER A 337 18.92 10.27 3.63
C SER A 337 19.60 9.00 4.13
N LEU A 338 18.91 7.86 4.07
CA LEU A 338 19.45 6.56 4.47
C LEU A 338 20.61 6.10 3.58
N THR A 339 20.58 6.43 2.28
CA THR A 339 21.71 6.18 1.37
C THR A 339 22.94 6.95 1.82
N LYS A 340 22.85 8.27 2.03
CA LYS A 340 23.98 9.10 2.49
C LYS A 340 24.45 8.70 3.89
N ARG A 341 23.56 8.25 4.78
CA ARG A 341 23.91 7.79 6.13
C ARG A 341 24.71 6.48 6.12
N LYS A 342 24.31 5.51 5.28
CA LYS A 342 25.03 4.21 5.17
C LYS A 342 26.28 4.29 4.29
N TYR A 343 26.25 5.15 3.26
CA TYR A 343 27.32 5.31 2.29
C TYR A 343 27.63 6.81 2.13
N PRO A 344 28.47 7.41 3.01
CA PRO A 344 28.80 8.83 2.94
C PRO A 344 29.41 9.27 1.61
N ASP A 345 30.20 8.38 0.99
CA ASP A 345 30.85 8.60 -0.32
C ASP A 345 29.93 8.32 -1.52
N ALA A 346 28.63 8.01 -1.30
CA ALA A 346 27.71 7.74 -2.38
C ALA A 346 27.42 9.02 -3.18
N ASN A 347 27.86 9.02 -4.45
CA ASN A 347 27.55 10.09 -5.37
C ASN A 347 26.04 10.19 -5.67
N ASP A 348 25.61 11.34 -6.18
CA ASP A 348 24.19 11.57 -6.49
C ASP A 348 23.65 10.57 -7.53
N GLN A 349 24.50 9.96 -8.37
CA GLN A 349 24.09 8.94 -9.34
C GLN A 349 23.67 7.60 -8.67
N VAL A 350 24.32 7.19 -7.59
CA VAL A 350 23.89 6.03 -6.78
C VAL A 350 22.55 6.33 -6.09
N ILE A 351 22.41 7.52 -5.51
CA ILE A 351 21.18 7.99 -4.87
C ILE A 351 20.01 8.00 -5.87
N CYS A 352 20.22 8.64 -7.02
CA CYS A 352 19.30 8.66 -8.16
C CYS A 352 18.92 7.24 -8.61
N THR A 353 19.85 6.29 -8.60
CA THR A 353 19.59 4.90 -9.00
C THR A 353 18.67 4.17 -8.01
N LEU A 354 18.81 4.43 -6.71
CA LEU A 354 17.93 3.87 -5.67
C LEU A 354 16.53 4.51 -5.69
N ILE A 355 16.46 5.83 -5.85
CA ILE A 355 15.19 6.56 -6.03
C ILE A 355 14.47 6.04 -7.28
N GLY A 356 15.18 5.88 -8.41
CA GLY A 356 14.62 5.30 -9.64
C GLY A 356 14.17 3.83 -9.50
N GLY A 357 14.76 3.08 -8.57
CA GLY A 357 14.34 1.74 -8.17
C GLY A 357 13.01 1.69 -7.39
N PHE A 358 12.56 2.83 -6.86
CA PHE A 358 11.23 3.02 -6.30
C PHE A 358 10.31 3.74 -7.29
N PHE A 359 10.63 4.99 -7.65
CA PHE A 359 9.75 5.87 -8.43
C PHE A 359 9.50 5.35 -9.85
N PHE A 360 10.54 5.01 -10.62
CA PHE A 360 10.31 4.48 -11.97
C PHE A 360 9.90 3.02 -11.95
N LEU A 361 10.65 2.16 -11.25
CA LEU A 361 10.45 0.70 -11.31
C LEU A 361 9.17 0.21 -10.63
N ARG A 362 8.73 0.83 -9.54
CA ARG A 362 7.62 0.32 -8.70
C ARG A 362 6.36 1.19 -8.75
N PHE A 363 6.41 2.36 -9.39
CA PHE A 363 5.29 3.29 -9.47
C PHE A 363 4.96 3.65 -10.93
N ILE A 364 5.83 4.35 -11.65
CA ILE A 364 5.56 4.81 -13.03
C ILE A 364 5.48 3.65 -14.03
N ASN A 365 6.53 2.82 -14.15
CA ASN A 365 6.63 1.83 -15.23
C ASN A 365 5.55 0.74 -15.18
N PRO A 366 5.14 0.20 -14.01
CA PRO A 366 4.00 -0.71 -13.94
C PRO A 366 2.70 -0.12 -14.50
N ALA A 367 2.46 1.18 -14.28
CA ALA A 367 1.29 1.89 -14.80
C ALA A 367 1.36 2.11 -16.32
N ILE A 368 2.55 2.35 -16.88
CA ILE A 368 2.75 2.44 -18.34
C ILE A 368 2.57 1.05 -19.01
N VAL A 369 3.05 -0.03 -18.40
CA VAL A 369 2.97 -1.39 -18.99
C VAL A 369 1.58 -2.01 -18.83
N THR A 370 0.88 -1.74 -17.73
CA THR A 370 -0.46 -2.29 -17.41
C THR A 370 -1.50 -1.20 -17.12
N PRO A 371 -1.72 -0.22 -18.03
CA PRO A 371 -2.52 0.98 -17.75
C PRO A 371 -3.96 0.69 -17.33
N LYS A 372 -4.54 -0.40 -17.85
CA LYS A 372 -5.85 -0.90 -17.44
C LYS A 372 -5.91 -1.29 -15.95
N SER A 373 -4.88 -1.95 -15.44
CA SER A 373 -4.76 -2.33 -14.01
C SER A 373 -4.47 -1.14 -13.08
N TYR A 374 -4.23 0.04 -13.65
CA TYR A 374 -4.05 1.31 -12.96
C TYR A 374 -5.17 2.32 -13.29
N MET A 375 -6.26 1.88 -13.93
CA MET A 375 -7.42 2.71 -14.31
C MET A 375 -7.07 3.96 -15.14
N LEU A 376 -6.02 3.87 -15.96
CA LEU A 376 -5.62 4.93 -16.89
C LEU A 376 -6.38 4.86 -18.23
N ILE A 377 -7.02 3.72 -18.50
CA ILE A 377 -7.79 3.41 -19.72
C ILE A 377 -8.92 2.42 -19.42
N ASP A 378 -9.98 2.44 -20.24
CA ASP A 378 -11.15 1.55 -20.09
C ASP A 378 -10.95 0.16 -20.73
N GLY A 379 -10.20 0.09 -21.83
CA GLY A 379 -10.01 -1.11 -22.65
C GLY A 379 -8.68 -1.84 -22.41
N GLN A 380 -8.53 -3.05 -22.95
CA GLN A 380 -7.18 -3.60 -23.18
C GLN A 380 -6.57 -2.95 -24.43
N PRO A 381 -5.31 -2.47 -24.39
CA PRO A 381 -4.63 -1.97 -25.57
C PRO A 381 -4.44 -3.08 -26.61
N ALA A 382 -4.53 -2.72 -27.91
CA ALA A 382 -4.14 -3.61 -28.99
C ALA A 382 -2.64 -3.98 -28.90
N ASP A 383 -2.25 -5.10 -29.51
CA ASP A 383 -0.90 -5.66 -29.36
C ASP A 383 0.24 -4.70 -29.74
N LYS A 384 0.03 -3.91 -30.80
CA LYS A 384 0.99 -2.89 -31.26
C LYS A 384 1.19 -1.78 -30.19
N PRO A 385 0.18 -0.97 -29.78
CA PRO A 385 0.30 -0.04 -28.65
C PRO A 385 0.83 -0.67 -27.35
N ARG A 386 0.38 -1.88 -26.99
CA ARG A 386 0.85 -2.61 -25.79
C ARG A 386 2.36 -2.87 -25.85
N ARG A 387 2.88 -3.25 -27.02
CA ARG A 387 4.31 -3.44 -27.26
C ARG A 387 5.06 -2.12 -27.18
N THR A 388 4.54 -1.05 -27.77
CA THR A 388 5.13 0.30 -27.71
C THR A 388 5.23 0.83 -26.28
N LEU A 389 4.15 0.74 -25.49
CA LEU A 389 4.15 1.07 -24.05
C LEU A 389 5.23 0.29 -23.27
N THR A 390 5.41 -0.99 -23.58
CA THR A 390 6.47 -1.82 -22.99
C THR A 390 7.87 -1.32 -23.35
N LEU A 391 8.09 -0.84 -24.58
CA LEU A 391 9.37 -0.26 -25.00
C LEU A 391 9.63 1.07 -24.30
N ILE A 392 8.63 1.95 -24.19
CA ILE A 392 8.72 3.24 -23.45
C ILE A 392 9.09 2.99 -21.99
N ALA A 393 8.40 2.07 -21.31
CA ALA A 393 8.71 1.73 -19.91
C ALA A 393 10.16 1.20 -19.76
N LYS A 394 10.66 0.40 -20.71
CA LYS A 394 12.07 -0.04 -20.73
C LYS A 394 13.04 1.12 -20.94
N MET A 395 12.73 2.09 -21.81
CA MET A 395 13.55 3.28 -22.03
C MET A 395 13.65 4.13 -20.77
N LEU A 396 12.52 4.42 -20.11
CA LEU A 396 12.48 5.14 -18.84
C LEU A 396 13.22 4.37 -17.74
N GLN A 397 13.10 3.04 -17.70
CA GLN A 397 13.84 2.21 -16.73
C GLN A 397 15.36 2.22 -16.95
N ASN A 398 15.81 2.19 -18.20
CA ASN A 398 17.22 2.29 -18.58
C ASN A 398 17.79 3.69 -18.29
N LEU A 399 16.97 4.73 -18.43
CA LEU A 399 17.31 6.11 -18.08
C LEU A 399 17.39 6.32 -16.56
N ALA A 400 16.53 5.69 -15.76
CA ALA A 400 16.61 5.72 -14.30
C ALA A 400 17.85 4.96 -13.79
N ASN A 401 18.12 3.77 -14.32
CA ASN A 401 19.26 2.93 -13.93
C ASN A 401 20.58 3.35 -14.63
N LYS A 402 21.62 2.51 -14.48
CA LYS A 402 22.73 2.40 -15.43
C LYS A 402 22.33 1.35 -16.48
N PRO A 403 22.22 1.68 -17.78
CA PRO A 403 21.78 0.72 -18.79
C PRO A 403 22.81 -0.41 -18.96
N SER A 404 22.31 -1.61 -19.23
CA SER A 404 23.12 -2.79 -19.60
C SER A 404 22.49 -3.47 -20.81
N TYR A 405 23.12 -3.30 -21.97
CA TYR A 405 22.62 -3.84 -23.24
C TYR A 405 22.96 -5.32 -23.47
N ALA A 406 23.65 -5.97 -22.53
CA ALA A 406 24.11 -7.35 -22.64
C ALA A 406 22.98 -8.40 -22.82
N LYS A 407 21.75 -8.08 -22.38
CA LYS A 407 20.58 -8.95 -22.56
C LYS A 407 19.71 -8.58 -23.77
N GLU A 408 19.79 -7.34 -24.24
CA GLU A 408 18.96 -6.82 -25.34
C GLU A 408 19.80 -5.87 -26.21
N PRO A 409 20.70 -6.39 -27.07
CA PRO A 409 21.63 -5.56 -27.83
C PRO A 409 20.96 -4.53 -28.74
N TYR A 410 19.76 -4.85 -29.26
CA TYR A 410 18.95 -3.96 -30.10
C TYR A 410 18.56 -2.65 -29.39
N MET A 411 18.53 -2.61 -28.06
CA MET A 411 18.27 -1.39 -27.29
C MET A 411 19.44 -0.40 -27.29
N ALA A 412 20.62 -0.78 -27.78
CA ALA A 412 21.79 0.11 -27.83
C ALA A 412 21.57 1.34 -28.72
N GLY A 413 20.73 1.24 -29.76
CA GLY A 413 20.33 2.38 -30.61
C GLY A 413 19.62 3.50 -29.84
N LEU A 414 19.07 3.22 -28.65
CA LEU A 414 18.41 4.18 -27.78
C LEU A 414 19.37 4.85 -26.77
N GLN A 415 20.69 4.58 -26.86
CA GLN A 415 21.69 5.24 -26.03
C GLN A 415 21.68 6.78 -26.12
N PRO A 416 21.45 7.43 -27.29
CA PRO A 416 21.36 8.89 -27.38
C PRO A 416 20.24 9.48 -26.50
N PHE A 417 19.05 8.87 -26.50
CA PHE A 417 17.93 9.26 -25.62
C PHE A 417 18.33 9.23 -24.14
N VAL A 418 19.07 8.19 -23.72
CA VAL A 418 19.56 8.08 -22.34
C VAL A 418 20.58 9.17 -22.02
N GLN A 419 21.54 9.43 -22.92
CA GLN A 419 22.57 10.44 -22.73
C GLN A 419 21.98 11.86 -22.64
N MET A 420 21.08 12.22 -23.55
CA MET A 420 20.45 13.55 -23.60
C MET A 420 19.60 13.87 -22.36
N ASN A 421 18.93 12.86 -21.79
CA ASN A 421 17.99 13.08 -20.69
C ASN A 421 18.56 12.80 -19.29
N LYS A 422 19.72 12.16 -19.14
CA LYS A 422 20.22 11.72 -17.82
C LYS A 422 20.35 12.85 -16.80
N SER A 423 20.80 14.03 -17.23
CA SER A 423 20.92 15.22 -16.36
C SER A 423 19.56 15.72 -15.85
N ARG A 424 18.56 15.85 -16.76
CA ARG A 424 17.19 16.28 -16.42
C ARG A 424 16.52 15.34 -15.42
N VAL A 425 16.64 14.02 -15.64
CA VAL A 425 16.01 13.02 -14.74
C VAL A 425 16.72 12.92 -13.39
N ASN A 426 18.06 13.02 -13.37
CA ASN A 426 18.78 13.09 -12.10
C ASN A 426 18.37 14.33 -11.29
N LYS A 427 18.25 15.51 -11.93
CA LYS A 427 17.75 16.73 -11.27
C LYS A 427 16.34 16.49 -10.69
N PHE A 428 15.40 16.03 -11.52
CA PHE A 428 14.03 15.71 -11.08
C PHE A 428 13.98 14.75 -9.87
N MET A 429 14.82 13.71 -9.84
CA MET A 429 14.88 12.78 -8.70
C MET A 429 15.46 13.41 -7.42
N LEU A 430 16.33 14.42 -7.54
CA LEU A 430 16.79 15.20 -6.39
C LEU A 430 15.71 16.18 -5.92
N ASP A 431 15.06 16.90 -6.84
CA ASP A 431 13.99 17.87 -6.56
C ASP A 431 12.74 17.18 -5.92
N LEU A 432 12.45 15.94 -6.32
CA LEU A 432 11.44 15.07 -5.66
C LEU A 432 11.68 14.92 -4.15
N CYS A 433 12.94 14.96 -3.70
CA CYS A 433 13.32 14.77 -2.29
C CYS A 433 13.23 16.06 -1.45
N GLU A 434 13.00 17.22 -2.09
CA GLU A 434 12.88 18.51 -1.39
C GLU A 434 11.47 18.70 -0.83
N VAL A 435 11.24 18.12 0.36
CA VAL A 435 10.00 18.25 1.13
C VAL A 435 10.29 18.47 2.62
N GLY A 436 9.45 19.27 3.28
CA GLY A 436 9.50 19.48 4.73
C GLY A 436 9.26 18.20 5.52
N ASP A 437 9.69 18.16 6.77
CA ASP A 437 9.38 17.08 7.71
C ASP A 437 8.08 17.36 8.48
N PHE A 438 7.40 16.28 8.89
CA PHE A 438 6.08 16.35 9.52
C PHE A 438 6.09 16.18 11.04
N TYR A 439 7.25 16.04 11.69
CA TYR A 439 7.28 15.66 13.12
C TYR A 439 6.59 16.68 14.03
N GLU A 440 6.74 17.98 13.76
CA GLU A 440 6.09 19.03 14.56
C GLU A 440 4.56 19.03 14.40
N SER A 441 4.04 18.76 13.19
CA SER A 441 2.60 18.61 12.96
C SER A 441 2.06 17.28 13.49
N LEU A 442 2.83 16.19 13.44
CA LEU A 442 2.44 14.91 14.03
C LEU A 442 2.44 14.94 15.57
N GLU A 443 3.41 15.61 16.21
CA GLU A 443 3.37 15.87 17.66
C GLU A 443 2.05 16.59 18.02
N MET A 444 1.68 17.63 17.26
CA MET A 444 0.43 18.38 17.43
C MET A 444 -0.84 17.54 17.20
N ASP A 445 -0.90 16.82 16.07
CA ASP A 445 -2.04 15.97 15.67
C ASP A 445 -2.30 14.86 16.71
N ASN A 446 -1.25 14.36 17.37
CA ASN A 446 -1.39 13.37 18.44
C ASN A 446 -1.98 13.97 19.72
N TYR A 447 -1.59 15.18 20.14
CA TYR A 447 -2.25 15.85 21.26
C TYR A 447 -3.74 16.10 20.99
N VAL A 448 -4.10 16.52 19.76
CA VAL A 448 -5.50 16.69 19.33
C VAL A 448 -6.27 15.36 19.33
N ALA A 449 -5.62 14.25 18.95
CA ALA A 449 -6.25 12.94 18.96
C ALA A 449 -6.52 12.43 20.39
N LEU A 450 -5.59 12.66 21.32
CA LEU A 450 -5.74 12.29 22.73
C LEU A 450 -6.82 13.10 23.48
N SER A 451 -7.24 14.26 22.94
CA SER A 451 -8.40 15.02 23.45
C SER A 451 -9.74 14.69 22.77
N LYS A 452 -9.75 13.85 21.72
CA LYS A 452 -10.99 13.37 21.08
C LYS A 452 -11.48 12.13 21.84
N LYS A 453 -12.65 12.24 22.48
CA LYS A 453 -13.23 11.16 23.30
C LYS A 453 -13.74 9.97 22.48
N ASP A 454 -14.06 10.19 21.20
CA ASP A 454 -14.66 9.19 20.32
C ASP A 454 -13.72 8.87 19.13
N LEU A 455 -12.76 7.96 19.35
CA LEU A 455 -11.97 7.34 18.28
C LEU A 455 -12.58 5.98 17.93
N GLU A 456 -12.90 5.74 16.67
CA GLU A 456 -13.47 4.47 16.18
C GLU A 456 -12.73 3.96 14.94
N LEU A 457 -12.64 2.63 14.82
CA LEU A 457 -12.01 1.94 13.68
C LEU A 457 -12.98 0.93 13.05
N SER A 458 -13.24 1.07 11.74
CA SER A 458 -14.10 0.13 11.00
C SER A 458 -13.29 -1.02 10.38
N ILE A 459 -13.31 -2.18 11.03
CA ILE A 459 -12.44 -3.34 10.75
C ILE A 459 -13.24 -4.65 10.77
N THR A 460 -12.84 -5.63 9.94
CA THR A 460 -13.51 -6.94 9.87
C THR A 460 -12.93 -7.94 10.86
N LEU A 461 -13.73 -8.92 11.27
CA LEU A 461 -13.28 -10.02 12.14
C LEU A 461 -11.99 -10.70 11.65
N ASN A 462 -11.91 -11.00 10.36
CA ASN A 462 -10.74 -11.68 9.79
C ASN A 462 -9.49 -10.78 9.70
N GLU A 463 -9.64 -9.46 9.65
CA GLU A 463 -8.51 -8.53 9.79
C GLU A 463 -7.99 -8.52 11.23
N ILE A 464 -8.89 -8.48 12.23
CA ILE A 464 -8.52 -8.56 13.65
C ILE A 464 -7.80 -9.88 13.95
N TYR A 465 -8.39 -11.01 13.54
CA TYR A 465 -7.83 -12.34 13.80
C TYR A 465 -6.55 -12.60 13.02
N ALA A 466 -6.41 -12.09 11.78
CA ALA A 466 -5.13 -12.14 11.04
C ALA A 466 -4.03 -11.36 11.76
N MET A 467 -4.31 -10.13 12.20
CA MET A 467 -3.36 -9.32 12.94
C MET A 467 -2.97 -9.99 14.25
N HIS A 468 -3.95 -10.52 15.01
CA HIS A 468 -3.68 -11.22 16.26
C HIS A 468 -2.83 -12.49 16.04
N GLY A 469 -3.18 -13.33 15.06
CA GLY A 469 -2.40 -14.54 14.75
C GLY A 469 -0.97 -14.25 14.27
N LEU A 470 -0.75 -13.16 13.52
CA LEU A 470 0.59 -12.71 13.13
C LEU A 470 1.39 -12.18 14.33
N LEU A 471 0.75 -11.46 15.25
CA LEU A 471 1.39 -11.00 16.49
C LEU A 471 1.74 -12.17 17.42
N GLU A 472 0.84 -13.16 17.56
CA GLU A 472 1.07 -14.38 18.36
C GLU A 472 2.23 -15.21 17.77
N LYS A 473 2.21 -15.46 16.45
CA LYS A 473 3.28 -16.20 15.74
C LYS A 473 4.67 -15.61 15.97
N HIS A 474 4.77 -14.29 16.07
CA HIS A 474 6.03 -13.56 16.23
C HIS A 474 6.23 -12.97 17.64
N ALA A 475 5.41 -13.38 18.63
CA ALA A 475 5.40 -12.80 19.97
C ALA A 475 6.76 -12.87 20.67
N HIS A 476 7.53 -13.95 20.48
CA HIS A 476 8.87 -14.10 21.04
C HIS A 476 9.85 -12.98 20.60
N GLU A 477 9.68 -12.41 19.40
CA GLU A 477 10.52 -11.30 18.93
C GLU A 477 9.90 -9.92 19.21
N LEU A 478 8.57 -9.82 19.15
CA LEU A 478 7.81 -8.59 19.43
C LEU A 478 7.80 -8.20 20.92
N CYS A 479 7.70 -9.19 21.80
CA CYS A 479 7.47 -9.04 23.24
C CYS A 479 8.72 -9.42 24.06
N ARG A 480 9.92 -9.00 23.63
CA ARG A 480 11.19 -9.25 24.35
C ARG A 480 11.24 -8.62 25.75
N ASP A 481 10.43 -7.59 25.98
CA ASP A 481 10.18 -7.00 27.29
C ASP A 481 8.77 -7.39 27.75
N GLU A 482 8.70 -8.21 28.79
CA GLU A 482 7.45 -8.71 29.37
C GLU A 482 6.59 -7.59 29.96
N ASN A 483 7.18 -6.43 30.29
CA ASN A 483 6.46 -5.25 30.79
C ASN A 483 5.98 -4.30 29.67
N SER A 484 6.24 -4.61 28.40
CA SER A 484 5.79 -3.78 27.29
C SER A 484 4.26 -3.80 27.15
N HIS A 485 3.67 -2.67 26.72
CA HIS A 485 2.22 -2.55 26.50
C HIS A 485 1.67 -3.69 25.63
N LEU A 486 2.40 -4.06 24.57
CA LEU A 486 2.02 -5.16 23.66
C LEU A 486 2.03 -6.52 24.37
N ALA A 487 3.05 -6.82 25.18
CA ALA A 487 3.13 -8.09 25.92
C ALA A 487 1.94 -8.28 26.87
N LEU A 488 1.56 -7.21 27.59
CA LEU A 488 0.41 -7.21 28.50
C LEU A 488 -0.92 -7.48 27.76
N LEU A 489 -1.16 -6.83 26.61
CA LEU A 489 -2.39 -7.07 25.83
C LEU A 489 -2.44 -8.47 25.23
N MET A 490 -1.32 -8.97 24.69
CA MET A 490 -1.24 -10.33 24.15
C MET A 490 -1.52 -11.38 25.23
N GLY A 491 -1.03 -11.16 26.47
CA GLY A 491 -1.35 -12.02 27.62
C GLY A 491 -2.83 -12.01 28.01
N GLU A 492 -3.50 -10.86 27.93
CA GLU A 492 -4.94 -10.71 28.26
C GLU A 492 -5.88 -11.20 27.15
N LEU A 493 -5.43 -11.20 25.90
CA LEU A 493 -6.18 -11.68 24.73
C LEU A 493 -6.14 -13.21 24.58
N GLY A 494 -5.06 -13.85 25.01
CA GLY A 494 -4.87 -15.30 24.89
C GLY A 494 -4.62 -15.75 23.44
N GLN A 495 -5.00 -16.98 23.12
CA GLN A 495 -4.78 -17.57 21.80
C GLN A 495 -5.60 -16.86 20.70
N ALA A 496 -4.99 -16.61 19.53
CA ALA A 496 -5.67 -16.01 18.41
C ALA A 496 -6.78 -16.94 17.85
N PRO A 497 -8.02 -16.43 17.67
CA PRO A 497 -9.06 -17.18 16.97
C PRO A 497 -8.69 -17.47 15.51
N GLN A 498 -9.15 -18.60 14.98
CA GLN A 498 -9.06 -18.86 13.55
C GLN A 498 -9.96 -17.90 12.75
N GLN A 499 -9.56 -17.60 11.51
CA GLN A 499 -10.38 -16.80 10.59
C GLN A 499 -11.70 -17.52 10.29
N VAL A 500 -12.78 -16.74 10.26
CA VAL A 500 -14.14 -17.23 9.99
C VAL A 500 -14.43 -17.29 8.49
N PRO A 501 -15.35 -18.16 8.03
CA PRO A 501 -15.82 -18.18 6.64
C PRO A 501 -16.30 -16.81 6.16
N ARG A 502 -16.26 -16.54 4.85
CA ARG A 502 -16.64 -15.22 4.27
C ARG A 502 -18.03 -14.74 4.73
N LYS A 503 -19.00 -15.64 4.85
CA LYS A 503 -20.38 -15.36 5.33
C LYS A 503 -20.47 -14.86 6.76
N GLU A 504 -19.48 -15.20 7.59
CA GLU A 504 -19.40 -14.82 9.00
C GLU A 504 -18.44 -13.65 9.24
N ASN A 505 -17.66 -13.26 8.23
CA ASN A 505 -16.70 -12.16 8.32
C ASN A 505 -17.40 -10.79 8.27
N ARG A 506 -17.94 -10.36 9.41
CA ARG A 506 -18.65 -9.09 9.56
C ARG A 506 -17.70 -7.90 9.72
N VAL A 507 -18.16 -6.72 9.28
CA VAL A 507 -17.52 -5.42 9.59
C VAL A 507 -17.99 -4.97 10.98
N MET A 508 -17.07 -4.47 11.78
CA MET A 508 -17.33 -3.96 13.13
C MET A 508 -16.71 -2.57 13.30
N ASN A 509 -17.41 -1.68 13.99
CA ASN A 509 -16.83 -0.42 14.47
C ASN A 509 -16.28 -0.67 15.88
N LEU A 510 -14.97 -0.57 16.02
CA LEU A 510 -14.24 -0.80 17.26
C LEU A 510 -13.91 0.54 17.92
N PRO A 511 -14.44 0.85 19.12
CA PRO A 511 -14.00 2.01 19.88
C PRO A 511 -12.54 1.82 20.30
N LEU A 512 -11.70 2.79 19.96
CA LEU A 512 -10.28 2.82 20.25
C LEU A 512 -10.04 3.64 21.51
N TYR A 513 -9.37 3.07 22.50
CA TYR A 513 -9.00 3.77 23.74
C TYR A 513 -7.68 3.23 24.28
N SER A 514 -6.98 4.06 25.05
CA SER A 514 -5.78 3.67 25.79
C SER A 514 -6.14 3.38 27.25
N ARG A 515 -5.49 2.38 27.84
CA ARG A 515 -5.52 2.17 29.31
C ARG A 515 -4.34 2.80 30.06
N TRP A 516 -3.35 3.33 29.32
CA TRP A 516 -2.12 3.91 29.88
C TRP A 516 -2.04 5.42 29.69
N GLU A 517 -2.67 5.93 28.62
CA GLU A 517 -2.77 7.37 28.38
C GLU A 517 -4.10 7.85 28.96
N THR A 518 -4.05 8.59 30.06
CA THR A 518 -5.18 9.38 30.52
C THR A 518 -5.48 10.46 29.49
N ALA A 519 -6.75 10.60 29.09
CA ALA A 519 -7.21 11.76 28.33
C ALA A 519 -6.76 13.04 29.03
N ILE A 520 -6.19 13.99 28.28
CA ILE A 520 -5.63 15.21 28.88
C ILE A 520 -6.77 16.18 29.15
N ASP A 521 -7.41 16.04 30.32
CA ASP A 521 -8.53 16.88 30.75
C ASP A 521 -8.17 18.38 30.89
N ASN A 522 -6.88 18.72 30.97
CA ASN A 522 -6.39 20.11 31.01
C ASN A 522 -5.04 20.26 30.28
N LEU A 523 -5.09 20.37 28.95
CA LEU A 523 -3.89 20.60 28.10
C LEU A 523 -3.16 21.92 28.47
N THR A 524 -3.88 22.87 29.07
CA THR A 524 -3.39 24.14 29.63
C THR A 524 -2.25 23.95 30.63
N ALA A 525 -2.31 22.90 31.46
CA ALA A 525 -1.29 22.59 32.45
C ALA A 525 -0.06 21.85 31.87
N ALA A 526 -0.19 21.28 30.67
CA ALA A 526 0.89 20.56 29.98
C ALA A 526 1.73 21.47 29.06
N LEU A 527 1.28 22.71 28.80
CA LEU A 527 1.85 23.64 27.82
C LEU A 527 2.41 24.93 28.46
N ASP A 528 2.56 24.98 29.79
CA ASP A 528 3.04 26.14 30.58
C ASP A 528 2.31 27.47 30.24
N ILE A 529 1.01 27.39 29.94
CA ILE A 529 0.21 28.54 29.50
C ILE A 529 -0.14 29.45 30.69
N THR A 530 0.16 30.75 30.61
CA THR A 530 -0.22 31.69 31.67
C THR A 530 -1.73 31.97 31.65
N GLN A 531 -2.29 32.31 32.81
CA GLN A 531 -3.72 32.66 32.93
C GLN A 531 -4.11 33.86 32.02
N GLU A 532 -3.18 34.78 31.83
CA GLU A 532 -3.30 35.92 30.90
C GLU A 532 -3.42 35.45 29.44
N GLU A 533 -2.60 34.49 29.02
CA GLU A 533 -2.67 33.90 27.67
C GLU A 533 -3.94 33.06 27.48
N VAL A 534 -4.42 32.37 28.52
CA VAL A 534 -5.72 31.64 28.48
C VAL A 534 -6.87 32.61 28.22
N PHE A 535 -7.01 33.68 29.02
CA PHE A 535 -8.09 34.65 28.81
C PHE A 535 -7.97 35.37 27.46
N PHE A 536 -6.76 35.62 26.97
CA PHE A 536 -6.55 36.23 25.65
C PHE A 536 -6.99 35.30 24.51
N MET A 537 -6.67 34.00 24.59
CA MET A 537 -7.12 33.00 23.63
C MET A 537 -8.64 32.75 23.72
N GLU A 538 -9.21 32.72 24.92
CA GLU A 538 -10.66 32.60 25.13
C GLU A 538 -11.40 33.80 24.50
N ALA A 539 -10.93 35.03 24.76
CA ALA A 539 -11.49 36.24 24.16
C ALA A 539 -11.41 36.21 22.63
N LYS A 540 -10.22 35.92 22.08
CA LYS A 540 -10.01 35.81 20.62
C LYS A 540 -10.95 34.76 20.01
N SER A 541 -11.04 33.57 20.61
CA SER A 541 -11.92 32.48 20.17
C SER A 541 -13.39 32.92 20.14
N ILE A 542 -13.89 33.53 21.22
CA ILE A 542 -15.29 33.97 21.31
C ILE A 542 -15.58 35.10 20.31
N PHE A 543 -14.69 36.07 20.14
CA PHE A 543 -14.87 37.12 19.12
C PHE A 543 -14.86 36.58 17.69
N VAL A 544 -13.98 35.62 17.37
CA VAL A 544 -13.97 34.95 16.07
C VAL A 544 -15.25 34.15 15.84
N GLN A 545 -15.76 33.45 16.85
CA GLN A 545 -17.03 32.74 16.79
C GLN A 545 -18.22 33.68 16.54
N ILE A 546 -18.31 34.79 17.29
CA ILE A 546 -19.33 35.83 17.11
C ILE A 546 -19.24 36.43 15.69
N MET A 547 -18.04 36.75 15.22
CA MET A 547 -17.84 37.33 13.89
C MET A 547 -18.18 36.36 12.74
N ARG A 548 -18.05 35.05 12.95
CA ARG A 548 -18.45 34.01 11.99
C ARG A 548 -19.97 33.81 11.93
N SER A 549 -20.69 33.96 13.04
CA SER A 549 -22.15 33.83 13.07
C SER A 549 -22.91 35.10 12.62
N ILE A 550 -22.26 36.26 12.58
CA ILE A 550 -22.85 37.52 12.07
C ILE A 550 -22.72 37.61 10.54
N PRO A 551 -23.80 37.90 9.80
CA PRO A 551 -23.73 38.14 8.36
C PRO A 551 -22.78 39.30 7.99
N GLN A 552 -21.90 39.08 7.01
CA GLN A 552 -20.86 40.04 6.59
C GLN A 552 -21.41 41.43 6.17
N ASN A 553 -22.69 41.52 5.79
CA ASN A 553 -23.36 42.76 5.39
C ASN A 553 -23.80 43.66 6.56
N THR A 554 -23.73 43.18 7.82
CA THR A 554 -24.16 43.95 8.99
C THR A 554 -23.16 45.08 9.30
N ALA A 555 -23.65 46.26 9.70
CA ALA A 555 -22.81 47.43 9.99
C ALA A 555 -21.75 47.21 11.09
N VAL A 556 -21.95 46.19 11.94
CA VAL A 556 -21.04 45.75 13.01
C VAL A 556 -19.81 44.99 12.48
N ALA A 557 -19.91 44.36 11.31
CA ALA A 557 -18.82 43.61 10.68
C ALA A 557 -17.88 44.49 9.80
N ARG A 558 -18.14 45.80 9.72
CA ARG A 558 -17.32 46.74 8.94
C ARG A 558 -16.00 47.06 9.67
N ARG A 559 -14.88 47.00 8.94
CA ARG A 559 -13.56 47.37 9.45
C ARG A 559 -13.43 48.90 9.63
N PRO A 560 -12.63 49.39 10.61
CA PRO A 560 -11.94 48.61 11.64
C PRO A 560 -12.93 48.02 12.66
N LEU A 561 -12.70 46.75 13.05
CA LEU A 561 -13.60 46.06 13.99
C LEU A 561 -13.66 46.78 15.34
N ARG A 562 -14.87 46.91 15.91
CA ARG A 562 -15.11 47.54 17.22
C ARG A 562 -15.61 46.49 18.21
N LEU A 563 -14.69 45.87 18.95
CA LEU A 563 -14.97 44.70 19.79
C LEU A 563 -16.15 44.92 20.78
N GLU A 564 -16.23 46.07 21.44
CA GLU A 564 -17.36 46.38 22.33
C GLU A 564 -18.72 46.34 21.63
N ARG A 565 -18.82 46.87 20.40
CA ARG A 565 -20.06 46.86 19.61
C ARG A 565 -20.39 45.48 19.06
N ILE A 566 -19.37 44.66 18.80
CA ILE A 566 -19.52 43.26 18.38
C ILE A 566 -20.08 42.42 19.54
N ALA A 567 -19.55 42.60 20.74
CA ALA A 567 -20.02 41.93 21.95
C ALA A 567 -21.43 42.37 22.36
N ASP A 568 -21.73 43.67 22.33
CA ASP A 568 -23.06 44.24 22.62
C ASP A 568 -24.12 43.79 21.59
N ALA A 569 -23.79 43.78 20.29
CA ALA A 569 -24.67 43.25 19.25
C ALA A 569 -24.95 41.74 19.39
N ALA A 570 -23.97 40.96 19.88
CA ALA A 570 -24.17 39.56 20.21
C ALA A 570 -25.04 39.37 21.46
N ALA A 571 -24.77 40.14 22.53
CA ALA A 571 -25.51 40.12 23.79
C ALA A 571 -26.98 40.56 23.66
N THR A 572 -27.31 41.34 22.63
CA THR A 572 -28.66 41.84 22.35
C THR A 572 -29.39 41.05 21.25
N SER A 573 -28.82 39.95 20.76
CA SER A 573 -29.42 39.09 19.72
C SER A 573 -30.71 38.41 20.22
N LYS A 574 -31.85 38.75 19.61
CA LYS A 574 -33.19 38.33 20.11
C LYS A 574 -33.58 36.89 19.79
N ASN A 575 -32.91 36.24 18.84
CA ASN A 575 -33.28 34.92 18.33
C ASN A 575 -32.30 33.80 18.72
N ASP A 576 -31.21 34.13 19.41
CA ASP A 576 -30.15 33.16 19.72
C ASP A 576 -29.56 33.35 21.12
N ALA A 577 -30.02 32.51 22.06
CA ALA A 577 -29.54 32.49 23.44
C ALA A 577 -28.06 32.07 23.57
N VAL A 578 -27.50 31.41 22.54
CA VAL A 578 -26.08 31.04 22.42
C VAL A 578 -25.25 32.30 22.19
N MET A 579 -25.66 33.08 21.20
CA MET A 579 -25.04 34.34 20.85
C MET A 579 -25.08 35.34 22.00
N VAL A 580 -26.19 35.37 22.75
CA VAL A 580 -26.33 36.22 23.94
C VAL A 580 -25.32 35.82 25.02
N ARG A 581 -25.19 34.52 25.36
CA ARG A 581 -24.19 34.02 26.32
C ARG A 581 -22.77 34.39 25.87
N LYS A 582 -22.44 34.22 24.58
CA LYS A 582 -21.14 34.55 24.01
C LYS A 582 -20.85 36.06 24.05
N GLY A 583 -21.84 36.91 23.76
CA GLY A 583 -21.71 38.36 23.85
C GLY A 583 -21.44 38.86 25.27
N ILE A 584 -22.16 38.32 26.26
CA ILE A 584 -21.92 38.64 27.69
C ILE A 584 -20.51 38.20 28.10
N ARG A 585 -20.11 36.96 27.80
CA ARG A 585 -18.79 36.43 28.12
C ARG A 585 -17.66 37.21 27.44
N ALA A 586 -17.86 37.66 26.20
CA ALA A 586 -16.91 38.52 25.49
C ALA A 586 -16.69 39.87 26.21
N MET A 587 -17.75 40.47 26.77
CA MET A 587 -17.62 41.71 27.56
C MET A 587 -16.89 41.48 28.89
N GLU A 588 -17.15 40.37 29.59
CA GLU A 588 -16.41 40.00 30.79
C GLU A 588 -14.91 39.85 30.52
N LEU A 589 -14.55 39.13 29.45
CA LEU A 589 -13.15 38.89 29.07
C LEU A 589 -12.42 40.16 28.65
N LEU A 590 -13.09 41.10 27.96
CA LEU A 590 -12.50 42.43 27.68
C LEU A 590 -12.19 43.19 28.98
N SER A 591 -13.06 43.12 30.00
CA SER A 591 -12.80 43.73 31.31
C SER A 591 -11.61 43.08 32.02
N GLN A 592 -11.57 41.74 32.04
CA GLN A 592 -10.50 40.97 32.70
C GLN A 592 -9.13 41.20 32.04
N LEU A 593 -9.07 41.24 30.70
CA LEU A 593 -7.84 41.55 29.96
C LEU A 593 -7.38 43.00 30.16
N GLN A 594 -8.30 43.93 30.38
CA GLN A 594 -7.98 45.32 30.73
C GLN A 594 -7.46 45.44 32.17
N GLU A 595 -8.05 44.72 33.14
CA GLU A 595 -7.59 44.66 34.53
C GLU A 595 -6.18 44.05 34.65
N LEU A 596 -5.90 43.01 33.86
CA LEU A 596 -4.58 42.38 33.73
C LEU A 596 -3.58 43.19 32.88
N LYS A 597 -4.00 44.33 32.30
CA LYS A 597 -3.19 45.21 31.43
C LYS A 597 -2.62 44.52 30.18
N VAL A 598 -3.28 43.45 29.71
CA VAL A 598 -2.93 42.74 28.47
C VAL A 598 -3.42 43.51 27.23
N THR A 599 -4.53 44.23 27.38
CA THR A 599 -5.12 45.08 26.34
C THR A 599 -5.52 46.44 26.90
N ASP A 600 -5.43 47.50 26.09
CA ASP A 600 -5.91 48.84 26.46
C ASP A 600 -7.29 49.11 25.85
N LYS A 601 -8.08 49.96 26.50
CA LYS A 601 -9.37 50.45 25.97
C LYS A 601 -9.20 51.72 25.13
N SER A 602 -8.12 52.47 25.37
CA SER A 602 -7.80 53.72 24.66
C SER A 602 -7.30 53.51 23.23
N ASP A 603 -6.69 52.35 22.92
CA ASP A 603 -6.33 51.96 21.55
C ASP A 603 -7.45 51.20 20.80
N GLY A 604 -8.57 50.95 21.49
CA GLY A 604 -9.70 50.16 20.97
C GLY A 604 -9.46 48.65 20.98
N PHE A 605 -8.67 48.14 21.93
CA PHE A 605 -8.22 46.75 22.03
C PHE A 605 -7.37 46.33 20.83
N GLY A 606 -6.42 47.18 20.42
CA GLY A 606 -5.70 47.10 19.15
C GLY A 606 -5.03 45.75 18.90
N LEU A 607 -4.28 45.23 19.88
CA LEU A 607 -3.61 43.93 19.80
C LEU A 607 -4.58 42.77 19.53
N LEU A 608 -5.67 42.69 20.32
CA LEU A 608 -6.67 41.64 20.19
C LEU A 608 -7.46 41.76 18.88
N ARG A 609 -7.81 42.99 18.48
CA ARG A 609 -8.49 43.28 17.21
C ARG A 609 -7.64 42.82 16.02
N ASP A 610 -6.36 43.15 15.99
CA ASP A 610 -5.49 42.83 14.86
C ASP A 610 -5.21 41.33 14.76
N GLU A 611 -5.12 40.60 15.88
CA GLU A 611 -5.10 39.14 15.89
C GLU A 611 -6.42 38.51 15.44
N ILE A 612 -7.59 39.07 15.80
CA ILE A 612 -8.91 38.62 15.30
C ILE A 612 -9.03 38.86 13.79
N GLU A 613 -8.59 40.01 13.28
CA GLU A 613 -8.63 40.31 11.83
C GLU A 613 -7.71 39.38 11.02
N GLN A 614 -6.54 39.02 11.56
CA GLN A 614 -5.64 38.02 10.98
C GLN A 614 -6.25 36.60 11.01
N GLU A 615 -6.86 36.21 12.12
CA GLU A 615 -7.52 34.91 12.26
C GLU A 615 -8.71 34.77 11.28
N LEU A 616 -9.55 35.80 11.15
CA LEU A 616 -10.66 35.80 10.19
C LEU A 616 -10.18 35.75 8.73
N GLN A 617 -9.05 36.39 8.40
CA GLN A 617 -8.44 36.27 7.07
C GLN A 617 -7.91 34.85 6.82
N HIS A 618 -7.23 34.26 7.81
CA HIS A 618 -6.74 32.87 7.70
C HIS A 618 -7.90 31.89 7.56
N LEU A 619 -8.94 31.98 8.40
CA LEU A 619 -10.12 31.10 8.33
C LEU A 619 -10.91 31.27 7.02
N GLY A 620 -10.90 32.47 6.41
CA GLY A 620 -11.41 32.69 5.06
C GLY A 620 -10.62 31.89 4.01
N SER A 621 -9.29 32.03 4.01
CA SER A 621 -8.41 31.25 3.12
C SER A 621 -8.50 29.74 3.36
N LEU A 622 -8.68 29.31 4.62
CA LEU A 622 -8.91 27.92 4.99
C LEU A 622 -10.25 27.40 4.45
N LYS A 623 -11.32 28.21 4.48
CA LYS A 623 -12.62 27.86 3.86
C LYS A 623 -12.49 27.64 2.36
N GLU A 624 -11.78 28.53 1.67
CA GLU A 624 -11.48 28.39 0.24
C GLU A 624 -10.65 27.12 -0.04
N GLY A 625 -9.63 26.85 0.78
CA GLY A 625 -8.83 25.62 0.72
C GLY A 625 -9.65 24.35 0.93
N VAL A 626 -10.51 24.30 1.96
CA VAL A 626 -11.42 23.17 2.25
C VAL A 626 -12.40 22.92 1.10
N ILE A 627 -12.94 23.98 0.49
CA ILE A 627 -13.85 23.86 -0.67
C ILE A 627 -13.08 23.31 -1.89
N ALA A 628 -11.89 23.83 -2.18
CA ALA A 628 -11.05 23.34 -3.27
C ALA A 628 -10.59 21.88 -3.05
N GLU A 629 -10.24 21.51 -1.83
CA GLU A 629 -9.93 20.11 -1.46
C GLU A 629 -11.16 19.21 -1.65
N THR A 630 -12.34 19.66 -1.21
CA THR A 630 -13.60 18.90 -1.37
C THR A 630 -13.86 18.61 -2.84
N GLN A 631 -13.77 19.61 -3.73
CA GLN A 631 -13.96 19.45 -5.17
C GLN A 631 -12.97 18.44 -5.78
N LYS A 632 -11.67 18.54 -5.43
CA LYS A 632 -10.65 17.57 -5.86
C LYS A 632 -10.96 16.15 -5.38
N LEU A 633 -11.43 16.01 -4.13
CA LEU A 633 -11.78 14.70 -3.56
C LEU A 633 -13.08 14.13 -4.14
N GLU A 634 -14.02 14.94 -4.63
CA GLU A 634 -15.21 14.45 -5.34
C GLU A 634 -14.84 13.78 -6.68
N GLU A 635 -13.89 14.34 -7.43
CA GLU A 635 -13.37 13.72 -8.66
C GLU A 635 -12.64 12.40 -8.39
N VAL A 636 -11.87 12.35 -7.30
CA VAL A 636 -11.21 11.12 -6.83
C VAL A 636 -12.24 10.09 -6.38
N TYR A 637 -13.23 10.48 -5.59
CA TYR A 637 -14.31 9.59 -5.15
C TYR A 637 -15.10 9.03 -6.33
N LYS A 638 -15.39 9.85 -7.34
CA LYS A 638 -15.99 9.40 -8.61
C LYS A 638 -15.10 8.35 -9.28
N THR A 639 -13.82 8.63 -9.48
CA THR A 639 -12.86 7.70 -10.10
C THR A 639 -12.79 6.36 -9.33
N ILE A 640 -12.82 6.41 -7.99
CA ILE A 640 -12.84 5.22 -7.13
C ILE A 640 -14.17 4.46 -7.25
N ARG A 641 -15.32 5.13 -7.40
CA ARG A 641 -16.60 4.47 -7.68
C ARG A 641 -16.66 3.85 -9.07
N ASP A 642 -16.10 4.51 -10.07
CA ASP A 642 -15.99 3.98 -11.44
C ASP A 642 -15.11 2.71 -11.45
N HIS A 643 -14.02 2.69 -10.68
CA HIS A 643 -13.21 1.48 -10.46
C HIS A 643 -13.97 0.38 -9.71
N ASN A 644 -14.85 0.71 -8.77
CA ASN A 644 -15.72 -0.28 -8.12
C ASN A 644 -16.64 -0.97 -9.13
N ALA A 645 -17.37 -0.17 -9.91
CA ALA A 645 -18.27 -0.65 -10.95
C ALA A 645 -17.52 -1.51 -11.99
N TYR A 646 -16.30 -1.09 -12.35
CA TYR A 646 -15.41 -1.86 -13.22
C TYR A 646 -15.07 -3.25 -12.66
N LEU A 647 -14.62 -3.33 -11.40
CA LEU A 647 -14.28 -4.60 -10.75
C LEU A 647 -15.49 -5.51 -10.59
N VAL A 648 -16.65 -4.96 -10.22
CA VAL A 648 -17.92 -5.71 -10.13
C VAL A 648 -18.31 -6.25 -11.51
N GLY A 649 -18.21 -5.46 -12.57
CA GLY A 649 -18.46 -5.89 -13.95
C GLY A 649 -17.49 -6.98 -14.44
N GLN A 650 -16.22 -6.97 -14.00
CA GLN A 650 -15.30 -8.08 -14.25
C GLN A 650 -15.74 -9.35 -13.53
N LEU A 651 -16.11 -9.27 -12.24
CA LEU A 651 -16.62 -10.42 -11.50
C LEU A 651 -17.89 -10.99 -12.14
N GLU A 652 -18.80 -10.14 -12.62
CA GLU A 652 -20.01 -10.57 -13.33
C GLU A 652 -19.70 -11.21 -14.69
N THR A 653 -18.69 -10.70 -15.41
CA THR A 653 -18.15 -11.33 -16.62
C THR A 653 -17.59 -12.73 -16.31
N TYR A 654 -16.89 -12.90 -15.17
CA TYR A 654 -16.36 -14.19 -14.73
C TYR A 654 -17.44 -15.15 -14.23
N LYS A 655 -18.46 -14.67 -13.52
CA LYS A 655 -19.69 -15.43 -13.21
C LYS A 655 -20.34 -15.96 -14.50
N SER A 656 -20.51 -15.08 -15.48
CA SER A 656 -21.11 -15.42 -16.78
C SER A 656 -20.25 -16.41 -17.57
N TYR A 657 -18.93 -16.25 -17.57
CA TYR A 657 -17.99 -17.18 -18.21
C TYR A 657 -18.06 -18.57 -17.58
N LEU A 658 -17.96 -18.67 -16.25
CA LEU A 658 -18.07 -19.93 -15.51
C LEU A 658 -19.44 -20.58 -15.70
N HIS A 659 -20.53 -19.81 -15.69
CA HIS A 659 -21.87 -20.31 -15.96
C HIS A 659 -22.03 -20.87 -17.38
N ASN A 660 -21.45 -20.20 -18.39
CA ASN A 660 -21.46 -20.67 -19.77
C ASN A 660 -20.62 -21.96 -19.95
N VAL A 661 -19.44 -22.03 -19.33
CA VAL A 661 -18.59 -23.24 -19.32
C VAL A 661 -19.29 -24.42 -18.61
N ARG A 662 -19.93 -24.15 -17.48
CA ARG A 662 -20.76 -25.12 -16.75
C ARG A 662 -21.96 -25.59 -17.60
N SER A 663 -22.65 -24.69 -18.29
CA SER A 663 -23.79 -25.03 -19.15
C SER A 663 -23.38 -25.88 -20.35
N GLN A 664 -22.21 -25.62 -20.94
CA GLN A 664 -21.66 -26.46 -22.01
C GLN A 664 -21.28 -27.87 -21.53
N SER A 665 -20.86 -28.04 -20.27
CA SER A 665 -20.58 -29.35 -19.69
C SER A 665 -21.84 -30.10 -19.23
N GLU A 666 -22.85 -29.40 -18.67
CA GLU A 666 -24.15 -30.01 -18.32
C GLU A 666 -24.95 -30.45 -19.56
N GLY A 667 -24.72 -29.86 -20.73
CA GLY A 667 -25.31 -30.28 -22.01
C GLY A 667 -24.93 -31.70 -22.47
N THR A 668 -23.84 -32.28 -21.96
CA THR A 668 -23.45 -33.68 -22.23
C THR A 668 -23.71 -34.61 -21.05
N ARG A 669 -24.99 -34.75 -20.66
CA ARG A 669 -25.45 -35.80 -19.73
C ARG A 669 -25.22 -37.23 -20.27
N ARG A 670 -23.98 -37.72 -20.18
CA ARG A 670 -23.74 -39.18 -20.08
C ARG A 670 -24.15 -39.64 -18.69
N LYS A 671 -24.76 -40.83 -18.63
CA LYS A 671 -25.36 -41.42 -17.42
C LYS A 671 -24.38 -41.39 -16.24
N ALA A 672 -24.89 -41.06 -15.05
CA ALA A 672 -24.15 -41.16 -13.80
C ALA A 672 -23.52 -42.55 -13.65
N GLN A 673 -22.20 -42.62 -13.83
CA GLN A 673 -21.42 -43.83 -13.79
C GLN A 673 -20.58 -43.78 -12.51
N LYS A 674 -20.71 -44.79 -11.66
CA LYS A 674 -20.07 -44.86 -10.33
C LYS A 674 -18.61 -44.43 -10.41
N GLN A 675 -18.19 -43.50 -9.54
CA GLN A 675 -16.79 -43.12 -9.36
C GLN A 675 -15.94 -44.39 -9.22
N GLN A 676 -15.01 -44.57 -10.16
CA GLN A 676 -14.10 -45.70 -10.20
C GLN A 676 -12.71 -45.18 -9.84
N VAL A 677 -12.26 -45.49 -8.62
CA VAL A 677 -10.89 -45.21 -8.16
C VAL A 677 -9.89 -45.78 -9.15
N LEU A 678 -8.94 -44.96 -9.59
CA LEU A 678 -7.89 -45.35 -10.53
C LEU A 678 -6.62 -45.78 -9.76
N GLY A 679 -5.98 -46.86 -10.20
CA GLY A 679 -4.86 -47.49 -9.50
C GLY A 679 -5.30 -48.61 -8.55
N PRO A 680 -4.45 -49.04 -7.59
CA PRO A 680 -3.09 -48.56 -7.34
C PRO A 680 -2.09 -48.95 -8.43
N TYR A 681 -1.32 -47.98 -8.93
CA TYR A 681 -0.13 -48.24 -9.73
C TYR A 681 1.09 -48.36 -8.82
N LYS A 682 1.73 -49.52 -8.85
CA LYS A 682 2.87 -49.87 -7.99
C LYS A 682 4.21 -49.59 -8.67
N PHE A 683 5.08 -48.85 -8.00
CA PHE A 683 6.44 -48.52 -8.43
C PHE A 683 7.45 -48.92 -7.35
N THR A 684 8.60 -49.48 -7.72
CA THR A 684 9.67 -49.75 -6.74
C THR A 684 10.47 -48.49 -6.45
N HIS A 685 11.09 -48.39 -5.27
CA HIS A 685 11.96 -47.26 -4.92
C HIS A 685 13.07 -47.03 -5.98
N GLN A 686 13.78 -48.11 -6.35
CA GLN A 686 14.81 -48.09 -7.40
C GLN A 686 14.29 -47.63 -8.79
N GLN A 687 13.03 -47.90 -9.11
CA GLN A 687 12.45 -47.44 -10.38
C GLN A 687 12.23 -45.93 -10.38
N LEU A 688 11.66 -45.37 -9.31
CA LEU A 688 11.42 -43.93 -9.20
C LEU A 688 12.71 -43.13 -9.08
N GLU A 689 13.73 -43.68 -8.42
CA GLU A 689 15.09 -43.13 -8.39
C GLU A 689 15.72 -43.12 -9.80
N LYS A 690 15.61 -44.22 -10.56
CA LYS A 690 16.10 -44.29 -11.95
C LYS A 690 15.34 -43.41 -12.94
N GLU A 691 14.03 -43.21 -12.74
CA GLU A 691 13.21 -42.29 -13.56
C GLU A 691 13.39 -40.81 -13.15
N GLY A 692 14.18 -40.52 -12.11
CA GLY A 692 14.41 -39.17 -11.57
C GLY A 692 13.18 -38.56 -10.88
N VAL A 693 12.21 -39.41 -10.51
CA VAL A 693 11.00 -38.99 -9.77
C VAL A 693 11.33 -38.83 -8.28
N ILE A 694 12.22 -39.66 -7.74
CA ILE A 694 12.85 -39.43 -6.42
C ILE A 694 14.12 -38.60 -6.65
N GLN A 695 14.17 -37.43 -6.04
CA GLN A 695 15.28 -36.47 -6.11
C GLN A 695 16.30 -36.67 -4.98
N LYS A 696 15.83 -36.94 -3.75
CA LYS A 696 16.67 -37.35 -2.61
C LYS A 696 15.97 -38.43 -1.79
N SER A 697 16.73 -39.29 -1.12
CA SER A 697 16.18 -40.36 -0.28
C SER A 697 17.09 -40.65 0.91
N ASN A 698 16.59 -40.42 2.11
CA ASN A 698 17.25 -40.71 3.39
C ASN A 698 17.07 -42.17 3.84
N VAL A 699 16.48 -43.02 2.99
CA VAL A 699 16.31 -44.46 3.23
C VAL A 699 17.66 -45.20 3.09
N PRO A 700 18.07 -46.01 4.10
CA PRO A 700 19.25 -46.87 4.01
C PRO A 700 19.19 -47.88 2.85
N ASP A 701 20.31 -48.08 2.15
CA ASP A 701 20.37 -48.88 0.91
C ASP A 701 19.87 -50.32 1.08
N ASN A 702 20.21 -50.94 2.22
CA ASN A 702 19.75 -52.28 2.59
C ASN A 702 18.23 -52.41 2.78
N ARG A 703 17.48 -51.29 2.88
CA ARG A 703 16.01 -51.26 2.98
C ARG A 703 15.33 -50.85 1.67
N ARG A 704 16.01 -50.13 0.76
CA ARG A 704 15.44 -49.64 -0.51
C ARG A 704 14.86 -50.77 -1.38
N ALA A 705 15.54 -51.91 -1.45
CA ALA A 705 15.09 -53.10 -2.20
C ALA A 705 13.75 -53.69 -1.71
N ASN A 706 13.28 -53.31 -0.51
CA ASN A 706 12.04 -53.76 0.09
C ASN A 706 10.93 -52.70 0.10
N ILE A 707 11.17 -51.50 -0.44
CA ILE A 707 10.19 -50.40 -0.48
C ILE A 707 9.56 -50.29 -1.87
N TYR A 708 8.25 -50.02 -1.89
CA TYR A 708 7.50 -49.66 -3.08
C TYR A 708 6.46 -48.59 -2.75
N PHE A 709 6.06 -47.83 -3.77
CA PHE A 709 5.05 -46.79 -3.69
C PHE A 709 3.84 -47.20 -4.52
N ASN A 710 2.64 -46.97 -3.97
CA ASN A 710 1.38 -47.16 -4.67
C ASN A 710 0.78 -45.77 -4.93
N PHE A 711 0.56 -45.47 -6.21
CA PHE A 711 -0.09 -44.24 -6.66
C PHE A 711 -1.55 -44.56 -6.98
N THR A 712 -2.49 -43.94 -6.28
CA THR A 712 -3.94 -44.04 -6.49
C THR A 712 -4.52 -42.68 -6.80
N SER A 713 -5.59 -42.61 -7.60
CA SER A 713 -6.40 -41.42 -7.77
C SER A 713 -7.84 -41.75 -7.33
N PRO A 714 -8.24 -41.35 -6.11
CA PRO A 714 -9.58 -41.62 -5.59
C PRO A 714 -10.64 -40.77 -6.30
N LEU A 715 -10.32 -39.52 -6.62
CA LEU A 715 -11.11 -38.59 -7.42
C LEU A 715 -10.24 -38.00 -8.55
N PRO A 716 -10.78 -37.70 -9.74
CA PRO A 716 -10.04 -37.00 -10.79
C PRO A 716 -9.42 -35.69 -10.25
N GLY A 717 -8.14 -35.44 -10.55
CA GLY A 717 -7.41 -34.28 -10.00
C GLY A 717 -6.80 -34.48 -8.61
N THR A 718 -7.19 -35.55 -7.88
CA THR A 718 -6.55 -35.95 -6.61
C THR A 718 -5.72 -37.21 -6.78
N PHE A 719 -4.61 -37.28 -6.07
CA PHE A 719 -3.70 -38.42 -6.06
C PHE A 719 -3.24 -38.71 -4.63
N VAL A 720 -3.05 -39.99 -4.32
CA VAL A 720 -2.49 -40.43 -3.04
C VAL A 720 -1.27 -41.29 -3.36
N ILE A 721 -0.11 -40.91 -2.81
CA ILE A 721 1.12 -41.70 -2.85
C ILE A 721 1.27 -42.39 -1.49
N SER A 722 1.08 -43.71 -1.46
CA SER A 722 1.33 -44.51 -0.24
C SER A 722 2.65 -45.26 -0.33
N LEU A 723 3.50 -45.16 0.69
CA LEU A 723 4.77 -45.88 0.83
C LEU A 723 4.52 -47.20 1.57
N HIS A 724 4.99 -48.31 1.00
CA HIS A 724 4.83 -49.66 1.55
C HIS A 724 6.18 -50.38 1.69
N TYR A 725 6.27 -51.27 2.69
CA TYR A 725 7.42 -52.16 2.90
C TYR A 725 6.99 -53.61 2.70
N LYS A 726 7.76 -54.39 1.93
CA LYS A 726 7.49 -55.81 1.66
C LYS A 726 7.30 -56.59 2.98
N GLY A 727 6.13 -57.22 3.14
CA GLY A 727 5.75 -57.97 4.33
C GLY A 727 4.81 -57.23 5.30
N ARG A 728 4.46 -55.96 5.04
CA ARG A 728 3.35 -55.26 5.73
C ARG A 728 2.20 -55.02 4.76
N THR A 729 0.97 -55.10 5.27
CA THR A 729 -0.28 -54.96 4.49
C THR A 729 -0.85 -53.53 4.47
N ARG A 730 -0.39 -52.65 5.36
CA ARG A 730 -0.78 -51.23 5.46
C ARG A 730 0.37 -50.34 5.00
N GLY A 731 0.02 -49.20 4.37
CA GLY A 731 0.98 -48.13 4.08
C GLY A 731 1.66 -47.64 5.36
N LEU A 732 2.94 -47.31 5.26
CA LEU A 732 3.75 -46.72 6.32
C LEU A 732 3.56 -45.20 6.40
N LEU A 733 3.45 -44.56 5.24
CA LEU A 733 3.21 -43.13 5.04
C LEU A 733 2.30 -42.97 3.83
N GLU A 734 1.45 -41.95 3.86
CA GLU A 734 0.54 -41.60 2.77
C GLU A 734 0.65 -40.08 2.55
N LEU A 735 0.72 -39.67 1.28
CA LEU A 735 0.81 -38.29 0.86
C LEU A 735 -0.35 -38.00 -0.09
N ASP A 736 -1.29 -37.18 0.37
CA ASP A 736 -2.39 -36.67 -0.45
C ASP A 736 -1.88 -35.47 -1.27
N LEU A 737 -2.19 -35.48 -2.56
CA LEU A 737 -1.74 -34.49 -3.54
C LEU A 737 -2.91 -34.05 -4.40
N LYS A 738 -3.10 -32.74 -4.55
CA LYS A 738 -3.94 -32.19 -5.61
C LYS A 738 -3.08 -31.89 -6.83
N LEU A 739 -3.69 -31.99 -8.01
CA LEU A 739 -3.05 -31.60 -9.27
C LEU A 739 -2.70 -30.10 -9.25
N ASP A 740 -3.55 -29.28 -8.67
CA ASP A 740 -3.38 -27.83 -8.53
C ASP A 740 -2.14 -27.47 -7.73
N ASP A 741 -1.97 -28.03 -6.53
CA ASP A 741 -0.81 -27.78 -5.66
C ASP A 741 0.50 -28.09 -6.41
N LEU A 742 0.54 -29.20 -7.15
CA LEU A 742 1.71 -29.57 -7.96
C LEU A 742 1.97 -28.62 -9.14
N LEU A 743 0.92 -28.09 -9.77
CA LEU A 743 1.03 -27.12 -10.87
C LEU A 743 1.40 -25.72 -10.38
N GLU A 744 0.92 -25.31 -9.21
CA GLU A 744 1.31 -24.07 -8.54
C GLU A 744 2.76 -24.13 -8.09
N MET A 745 3.19 -25.23 -7.44
CA MET A 745 4.59 -25.49 -7.12
C MET A 745 5.49 -25.42 -8.37
N GLN A 746 5.09 -26.05 -9.48
CA GLN A 746 5.84 -25.96 -10.75
C GLN A 746 5.92 -24.51 -11.30
N LYS A 747 4.86 -23.73 -11.18
CA LYS A 747 4.80 -22.33 -11.65
C LYS A 747 5.67 -21.39 -10.80
N ASP A 748 5.71 -21.63 -9.49
CA ASP A 748 6.49 -20.84 -8.53
C ASP A 748 7.96 -21.30 -8.42
N GLY A 749 8.36 -22.34 -9.18
CA GLY A 749 9.73 -22.85 -9.21
C GLY A 749 10.09 -23.72 -8.00
N GLN A 750 9.09 -24.27 -7.29
CA GLN A 750 9.26 -25.26 -6.24
C GLN A 750 9.29 -26.66 -6.85
N ASP A 751 10.49 -27.16 -7.14
CA ASP A 751 10.68 -28.48 -7.76
C ASP A 751 10.66 -29.66 -6.77
N ASP A 752 10.73 -29.41 -5.45
CA ASP A 752 10.86 -30.45 -4.40
C ASP A 752 9.53 -30.70 -3.67
N LEU A 753 9.13 -31.97 -3.52
CA LEU A 753 7.94 -32.43 -2.79
C LEU A 753 8.32 -33.49 -1.75
N ASP A 754 8.13 -33.19 -0.46
CA ASP A 754 8.63 -34.04 0.63
C ASP A 754 7.63 -35.08 1.16
N LEU A 755 8.10 -36.32 1.31
CA LEU A 755 7.45 -37.43 2.01
C LEU A 755 8.38 -38.03 3.06
N GLU A 756 8.64 -37.24 4.12
CA GLU A 756 9.55 -37.52 5.26
C GLU A 756 10.96 -38.00 4.89
N TYR A 757 11.10 -39.27 4.50
CA TYR A 757 12.35 -39.94 4.17
C TYR A 757 12.71 -39.86 2.68
N VAL A 758 11.80 -39.34 1.84
CA VAL A 758 11.91 -39.33 0.38
C VAL A 758 11.42 -38.01 -0.16
N GLN A 759 12.24 -37.34 -0.96
CA GLN A 759 11.92 -36.09 -1.64
C GLN A 759 11.72 -36.39 -3.13
N PHE A 760 10.56 -36.03 -3.67
CA PHE A 760 10.20 -36.22 -5.07
C PHE A 760 10.40 -34.93 -5.88
N ASN A 761 10.64 -35.07 -7.18
CA ASN A 761 10.65 -33.94 -8.10
C ASN A 761 9.23 -33.67 -8.64
N VAL A 762 8.66 -32.49 -8.35
CA VAL A 762 7.29 -32.08 -8.71
C VAL A 762 7.02 -32.24 -10.22
N THR A 763 7.91 -31.70 -11.05
CA THR A 763 7.81 -31.76 -12.52
C THR A 763 7.81 -33.22 -13.04
N LYS A 764 8.58 -34.12 -12.42
CA LYS A 764 8.63 -35.54 -12.78
C LYS A 764 7.44 -36.34 -12.23
N VAL A 765 6.93 -35.99 -11.05
CA VAL A 765 5.68 -36.55 -10.50
C VAL A 765 4.51 -36.19 -11.41
N LEU A 766 4.35 -34.92 -11.81
CA LEU A 766 3.34 -34.48 -12.78
C LEU A 766 3.44 -35.26 -14.10
N ALA A 767 4.65 -35.45 -14.64
CA ALA A 767 4.85 -36.23 -15.86
C ALA A 767 4.47 -37.72 -15.68
N LEU A 768 4.78 -38.33 -14.52
CA LEU A 768 4.42 -39.70 -14.20
C LEU A 768 2.89 -39.88 -14.05
N LEU A 769 2.24 -38.95 -13.33
CA LEU A 769 0.80 -38.92 -13.14
C LEU A 769 0.07 -38.77 -14.48
N ASN A 770 0.43 -37.77 -15.27
CA ASN A 770 -0.14 -37.58 -16.62
C ASN A 770 0.06 -38.81 -17.51
N LYS A 771 1.25 -39.42 -17.52
CA LYS A 771 1.53 -40.63 -18.32
C LYS A 771 0.70 -41.84 -17.91
N ARG A 772 0.32 -41.97 -16.63
CA ARG A 772 -0.37 -43.14 -16.07
C ARG A 772 -1.88 -42.98 -16.00
N PHE A 773 -2.36 -41.79 -15.67
CA PHE A 773 -3.78 -41.52 -15.42
C PHE A 773 -4.48 -40.81 -16.60
N ALA A 774 -3.78 -40.02 -17.44
CA ALA A 774 -4.42 -39.29 -18.54
C ALA A 774 -4.78 -40.13 -19.79
N ARG A 775 -4.64 -41.47 -19.73
CA ARG A 775 -4.99 -42.36 -20.85
C ARG A 775 -6.43 -42.90 -20.77
N LYS A 776 -7.40 -42.00 -21.00
CA LYS A 776 -8.64 -42.30 -21.74
C LYS A 776 -9.25 -41.01 -22.29
N LYS A 777 -9.05 -40.75 -23.59
CA LYS A 777 -9.86 -39.76 -24.31
C LYS A 777 -11.33 -40.18 -24.25
N GLY A 778 -12.19 -39.38 -23.63
CA GLY A 778 -13.63 -39.63 -23.61
C GLY A 778 -14.24 -39.96 -22.24
N TRP A 779 -13.76 -39.30 -21.18
CA TRP A 779 -14.55 -38.94 -20.00
C TRP A 779 -14.51 -37.42 -19.86
#